data_AF-A0A6J2PU17-F1
#
_entry.id   AF-A0A6J2PU17-F1
#
_cell.length_a   1.000
_cell.length_b   1.000
_cell.length_c   1.000
_cell.angle_alpha   90.00
_cell.angle_beta   90.00
_cell.angle_gamma   90.00
#
_symmetry.space_group_name_H-M   'P 1'
#
loop_
_entity.id
_entity.type
_entity.pdbx_description
1 polymer ?
#
loop_
_entity_poly.entity_id
_entity_poly.type
_entity_poly.pdbx_seq_one_letter_code
_entity_poly.pdbx_strand_id
1 'polypeptide(L)'
;MAKFKMKVYQHWLFFVLFLPLSSILCFSELSFITEPSDVTLLPKDPAVFDCQAHGLPPVTIKWLKNGVRLTESEHIQFLPNGSLYIPKINHTKEDSDEGFYQCLSQNKYGAILSQRSRLTIASISQFAFHPVPVVVTEGSVARFTCAVTSSPPATITWELNQSTLPLQTDRITVLPNGVLQIHNVQTEDAGHYRCVATNIGSRLKSREATLTVKQGVGPKQRQRPRIIAGPQNVTVSLHQTVVLECVATGNPCPIISWSRADSKPIDVYNAKVLGNGNLVIADVNSKHSGVYLCRATTPGTRNYTVAAANITVLVPPSIVERPESQTRPRAGTARFMCQAEGVPPPRISWLKNGEDVHLNGRIKMYNSKLVITQIIPEDDAIYQCMAESEQGSVLSLARLIVVMSEDRPSAPRNIHAETISSSAILLAWERPLYNADKVIAYSIHYMKAEGLNNEEYQVVIGNDTTSYIVDDLEPARNYSFYIVAYMPMGASRMSDQVSQHTLEDVPLRTPELSLTSQSSTDIQVTWQPLPAKLSRGRLSAYRLSYRTAADGTVTSVEIPQNSTEYLLQNLQPDTIYLLRMAAATRVGWCEPPTWTSHRTPKTSSSKVPLAPTLQLEPLNCTSIVARWQTSPQSVTVQGYRLCYHEEGQPEQPIIQLQAQMYTYTISGLDPRRKYHVKILAVGQAGDGYQTDQTVSTPGCVSARDQLVTAPPPPDHVIVLANNSSAVSLRWGRPAFTSGKAVSYTVRCTPVGTHNASAIRYLQTTRQNVMVKNLDPNTRYEFVVRLHVDQMSSPWSSVVYHRTLQAAPSQPPEGVRVTLIEDDTALVSWREPTESNVVVTRYTILYASQKAWIAGHWQILQREGSHTMALLEKLELGNVYLVKISASNQVGDGPFSNIVELALKRGSNHRSKNPRHSDSFPDTTDFSDGLYHIDQRSMTGIIVGVSIALACIVTCALILFSKGRPRKSSTHKVLAVEAAEGPHAALSLPNERQTENVEALVPMISHHFLDAEVGSNIVINSGASISGKNKSKRWLLFKREIKNPSESDAERRASLYEAGKTVLSYEEHLGSAALQPSSREIIYGPYHSESSHTSEGSQETGDSGHYSNEESNEEMSNPSTSQSSRPESFGPDDVTTVAELKQSFEVENEERLSHPLHHSAPNATRLCCTSEGSHPALHSSRDVDS
;
A
#
# COMPACT_ATOMS: atom_id res chain seq x y z
N MET A 1 -49.55 12.31 -52.38
CA MET A 1 -50.41 13.19 -51.55
C MET A 1 -49.76 13.25 -50.17
N ALA A 2 -49.40 14.43 -49.64
CA ALA A 2 -50.31 15.38 -48.98
C ALA A 2 -51.01 14.68 -47.78
N LYS A 3 -50.48 14.80 -46.56
CA LYS A 3 -50.48 15.97 -45.64
C LYS A 3 -51.76 16.04 -44.80
N PHE A 4 -51.55 16.35 -43.52
CA PHE A 4 -52.53 16.85 -42.53
C PHE A 4 -53.53 15.78 -42.03
N LYS A 5 -53.98 15.81 -40.76
CA LYS A 5 -53.86 16.78 -39.65
C LYS A 5 -53.96 15.99 -38.31
N MET A 6 -53.56 16.43 -37.12
CA MET A 6 -52.55 17.39 -36.62
C MET A 6 -52.49 17.23 -35.07
N LYS A 7 -51.40 17.69 -34.43
CA LYS A 7 -51.32 18.00 -32.98
C LYS A 7 -51.81 16.92 -31.97
N VAL A 8 -50.95 15.93 -31.65
CA VAL A 8 -50.38 15.79 -30.28
C VAL A 8 -48.95 15.27 -30.45
N TYR A 9 -47.99 16.19 -30.59
CA TYR A 9 -46.57 15.81 -30.76
C TYR A 9 -45.65 16.80 -30.03
N GLN A 10 -45.86 16.89 -28.71
CA GLN A 10 -45.15 17.82 -27.84
C GLN A 10 -45.22 17.30 -26.40
N HIS A 11 -44.45 16.24 -26.09
CA HIS A 11 -43.96 15.87 -24.72
C HIS A 11 -43.03 14.63 -24.73
N TRP A 12 -43.13 13.73 -25.72
CA TRP A 12 -42.43 12.43 -25.73
C TRP A 12 -41.31 12.29 -26.77
N LEU A 13 -40.51 13.35 -26.98
CA LEU A 13 -39.31 13.27 -27.84
C LEU A 13 -38.22 14.30 -27.46
N PHE A 14 -38.01 14.49 -26.15
CA PHE A 14 -36.99 15.40 -25.60
C PHE A 14 -36.25 14.81 -24.38
N PHE A 15 -36.14 13.48 -24.31
CA PHE A 15 -35.61 12.75 -23.15
C PHE A 15 -34.57 11.65 -23.51
N VAL A 16 -33.88 11.80 -24.65
CA VAL A 16 -32.83 10.87 -25.14
C VAL A 16 -31.50 11.58 -25.44
N LEU A 17 -31.44 12.90 -25.19
CA LEU A 17 -30.21 13.70 -25.14
C LEU A 17 -30.23 14.48 -23.83
N PHE A 18 -29.07 14.64 -23.19
CA PHE A 18 -28.88 15.12 -21.81
C PHE A 18 -29.38 14.17 -20.70
N LEU A 19 -28.75 12.99 -20.61
CA LEU A 19 -28.34 12.45 -19.31
C LEU A 19 -26.79 12.48 -19.27
N PRO A 20 -26.17 12.88 -18.13
CA PRO A 20 -24.77 13.29 -18.15
C PRO A 20 -23.79 12.14 -17.95
N LEU A 21 -22.64 12.22 -18.61
CA LEU A 21 -21.43 11.42 -18.32
C LEU A 21 -20.72 11.93 -17.05
N SER A 22 -21.47 12.08 -15.94
CA SER A 22 -20.97 12.63 -14.67
C SER A 22 -21.49 11.86 -13.45
N SER A 23 -21.41 10.52 -13.52
CA SER A 23 -21.62 9.63 -12.36
C SER A 23 -20.33 8.93 -11.91
N ILE A 24 -19.16 9.37 -12.41
CA ILE A 24 -17.95 9.35 -11.60
C ILE A 24 -18.15 10.48 -10.57
N LEU A 25 -18.19 10.14 -9.28
CA LEU A 25 -18.25 11.13 -8.20
C LEU A 25 -16.90 11.81 -8.00
N CYS A 26 -16.50 12.62 -8.98
CA CYS A 26 -15.48 13.65 -8.81
C CYS A 26 -16.03 14.76 -7.90
N PHE A 27 -16.07 14.50 -6.60
CA PHE A 27 -16.06 15.57 -5.61
C PHE A 27 -14.80 16.41 -5.86
N SER A 28 -14.95 17.69 -6.19
CA SER A 28 -13.82 18.60 -6.16
C SER A 28 -13.41 18.82 -4.71
N GLU A 29 -12.16 18.47 -4.39
CA GLU A 29 -11.59 18.76 -3.08
C GLU A 29 -11.51 20.28 -2.86
N LEU A 30 -11.83 20.71 -1.63
CA LEU A 30 -11.89 22.12 -1.28
C LEU A 30 -10.52 22.77 -1.54
N SER A 31 -10.47 23.74 -2.45
CA SER A 31 -9.22 24.40 -2.83
C SER A 31 -9.47 25.78 -3.45
N PHE A 32 -8.50 26.68 -3.26
CA PHE A 32 -8.53 28.04 -3.80
C PHE A 32 -8.23 28.05 -5.30
N ILE A 33 -8.87 28.98 -6.01
CA ILE A 33 -8.58 29.38 -7.39
C ILE A 33 -7.65 30.61 -7.36
N THR A 34 -7.96 31.56 -6.49
CA THR A 34 -7.09 32.70 -6.15
C THR A 34 -7.07 32.89 -4.64
N GLU A 35 -5.88 33.19 -4.11
CA GLU A 35 -5.65 33.54 -2.71
C GLU A 35 -5.13 34.98 -2.63
N PRO A 36 -5.40 35.72 -1.54
CA PRO A 36 -4.97 37.10 -1.42
C PRO A 36 -3.45 37.21 -1.28
N SER A 37 -2.89 38.29 -1.82
CA SER A 37 -1.46 38.64 -1.77
C SER A 37 -1.24 39.95 -0.99
N ASP A 38 -0.01 40.24 -0.59
CA ASP A 38 0.35 41.47 0.13
C ASP A 38 0.04 42.73 -0.69
N VAL A 39 -0.48 43.77 -0.01
CA VAL A 39 -0.96 45.03 -0.60
C VAL A 39 -0.36 46.21 0.16
N THR A 40 0.14 47.21 -0.58
CA THR A 40 0.64 48.48 -0.02
C THR A 40 -0.03 49.67 -0.70
N LEU A 41 -0.68 50.54 0.07
CA LEU A 41 -1.56 51.62 -0.41
C LEU A 41 -1.36 52.92 0.36
N LEU A 42 -1.82 54.05 -0.19
CA LEU A 42 -1.83 55.33 0.54
C LEU A 42 -3.08 55.42 1.46
N PRO A 43 -3.02 56.23 2.54
CA PRO A 43 -4.21 56.55 3.31
C PRO A 43 -5.31 57.13 2.42
N LYS A 44 -6.54 56.61 2.55
CA LYS A 44 -7.75 56.89 1.75
C LYS A 44 -7.82 56.26 0.35
N ASP A 45 -6.79 55.57 -0.13
CA ASP A 45 -6.93 54.74 -1.34
C ASP A 45 -7.90 53.56 -1.06
N PRO A 46 -8.60 53.02 -2.08
CA PRO A 46 -9.37 51.80 -1.94
C PRO A 46 -8.47 50.55 -1.95
N ALA A 47 -8.84 49.51 -1.20
CA ALA A 47 -8.18 48.20 -1.23
C ALA A 47 -9.11 47.09 -1.74
N VAL A 48 -8.55 46.16 -2.50
CA VAL A 48 -9.20 44.89 -2.90
C VAL A 48 -8.28 43.74 -2.50
N PHE A 49 -8.84 42.73 -1.82
CA PHE A 49 -8.17 41.45 -1.58
C PHE A 49 -8.94 40.37 -2.32
N ASP A 50 -8.36 39.85 -3.40
CA ASP A 50 -8.99 38.80 -4.20
C ASP A 50 -8.95 37.46 -3.46
N CYS A 51 -10.11 36.79 -3.41
CA CYS A 51 -10.20 35.40 -2.97
C CYS A 51 -11.33 34.69 -3.70
N GLN A 52 -10.99 33.59 -4.36
CA GLN A 52 -11.94 32.73 -5.07
C GLN A 52 -11.59 31.27 -4.76
N ALA A 53 -12.57 30.43 -4.52
CA ALA A 53 -12.37 29.03 -4.17
C ALA A 53 -13.46 28.15 -4.77
N HIS A 54 -13.19 26.84 -4.84
CA HIS A 54 -14.13 25.86 -5.37
C HIS A 54 -14.30 24.63 -4.47
N GLY A 55 -15.40 23.93 -4.72
CA GLY A 55 -15.83 22.73 -4.00
C GLY A 55 -17.25 22.36 -4.40
N LEU A 56 -17.66 21.12 -4.09
CA LEU A 56 -19.03 20.63 -4.30
C LEU A 56 -19.59 20.08 -2.98
N PRO A 57 -20.70 20.63 -2.43
CA PRO A 57 -21.44 21.81 -2.89
C PRO A 57 -20.59 23.10 -2.92
N PRO A 58 -21.08 24.17 -3.60
CA PRO A 58 -20.40 25.45 -3.66
C PRO A 58 -19.98 26.00 -2.30
N VAL A 59 -18.86 26.72 -2.29
CA VAL A 59 -18.26 27.28 -1.08
C VAL A 59 -18.84 28.65 -0.74
N THR A 60 -18.83 28.95 0.55
CA THR A 60 -19.05 30.30 1.11
C THR A 60 -17.71 30.85 1.57
N ILE A 61 -17.40 32.10 1.24
CA ILE A 61 -16.15 32.76 1.62
C ILE A 61 -16.45 33.76 2.75
N LYS A 62 -15.58 33.79 3.77
CA LYS A 62 -15.63 34.70 4.93
C LYS A 62 -14.24 35.29 5.12
N TRP A 63 -14.15 36.54 5.56
CA TRP A 63 -12.87 37.21 5.78
C TRP A 63 -12.51 37.33 7.26
N LEU A 64 -11.21 37.30 7.55
CA LEU A 64 -10.64 37.50 8.86
C LEU A 64 -9.53 38.55 8.80
N LYS A 65 -9.50 39.48 9.76
CA LYS A 65 -8.44 40.46 9.99
C LYS A 65 -7.77 40.12 11.33
N ASN A 66 -6.46 39.86 11.32
CA ASN A 66 -5.68 39.46 12.50
C ASN A 66 -6.32 38.28 13.28
N GLY A 67 -6.92 37.31 12.56
CA GLY A 67 -7.62 36.15 13.14
C GLY A 67 -9.07 36.42 13.60
N VAL A 68 -9.53 37.67 13.61
CA VAL A 68 -10.91 38.03 13.98
C VAL A 68 -11.78 38.09 12.72
N ARG A 69 -12.96 37.45 12.75
CA ARG A 69 -13.92 37.46 11.62
C ARG A 69 -14.46 38.87 11.36
N LEU A 70 -14.43 39.29 10.10
CA LEU A 70 -15.00 40.56 9.65
C LEU A 70 -16.52 40.44 9.40
N THR A 71 -17.21 41.56 9.57
CA THR A 71 -18.64 41.73 9.24
C THR A 71 -18.80 42.84 8.21
N GLU A 72 -19.80 42.69 7.35
CA GLU A 72 -20.11 43.68 6.31
C GLU A 72 -20.63 44.99 6.91
N SER A 73 -20.23 46.12 6.31
CA SER A 73 -20.53 47.49 6.76
C SER A 73 -20.29 48.48 5.61
N GLU A 74 -20.52 49.78 5.83
CA GLU A 74 -20.18 50.80 4.81
C GLU A 74 -18.68 50.81 4.45
N HIS A 75 -17.81 50.44 5.41
CA HIS A 75 -16.35 50.42 5.28
C HIS A 75 -15.78 49.07 4.81
N ILE A 76 -16.47 47.96 5.06
CA ILE A 76 -16.04 46.59 4.74
C ILE A 76 -17.12 45.92 3.88
N GLN A 77 -16.82 45.66 2.61
CA GLN A 77 -17.80 45.14 1.64
C GLN A 77 -17.31 43.81 1.05
N PHE A 78 -18.21 42.83 0.89
CA PHE A 78 -17.90 41.53 0.30
C PHE A 78 -18.44 41.44 -1.13
N LEU A 79 -17.53 41.32 -2.10
CA LEU A 79 -17.89 41.31 -3.51
C LEU A 79 -18.49 39.95 -3.93
N PRO A 80 -19.38 39.90 -4.95
CA PRO A 80 -20.06 38.65 -5.37
C PRO A 80 -19.13 37.52 -5.85
N ASN A 81 -17.85 37.80 -6.09
CA ASN A 81 -16.82 36.80 -6.42
C ASN A 81 -16.12 36.20 -5.19
N GLY A 82 -16.37 36.72 -3.97
CA GLY A 82 -15.71 36.33 -2.73
C GLY A 82 -14.63 37.30 -2.23
N SER A 83 -14.27 38.30 -3.02
CA SER A 83 -13.19 39.25 -2.70
C SER A 83 -13.63 40.30 -1.68
N LEU A 84 -12.71 40.75 -0.83
CA LEU A 84 -12.95 41.83 0.14
C LEU A 84 -12.62 43.18 -0.52
N TYR A 85 -13.51 44.16 -0.34
CA TYR A 85 -13.33 45.54 -0.76
C TYR A 85 -13.40 46.49 0.45
N ILE A 86 -12.41 47.37 0.57
CA ILE A 86 -12.37 48.46 1.57
C ILE A 86 -12.33 49.78 0.80
N PRO A 87 -13.42 50.59 0.77
CA PRO A 87 -13.51 51.73 -0.14
C PRO A 87 -12.50 52.87 0.11
N LYS A 88 -12.00 53.02 1.34
CA LYS A 88 -11.03 54.05 1.77
C LYS A 88 -10.21 53.54 2.95
N ILE A 89 -8.93 53.26 2.76
CA ILE A 89 -8.05 52.80 3.83
C ILE A 89 -7.91 53.84 4.96
N ASN A 90 -8.27 53.45 6.18
CA ASN A 90 -8.09 54.24 7.40
C ASN A 90 -6.73 53.98 8.06
N HIS A 91 -6.15 55.01 8.67
CA HIS A 91 -4.81 54.98 9.26
C HIS A 91 -4.73 55.93 10.48
N THR A 92 -5.69 55.78 11.40
CA THR A 92 -5.64 56.45 12.71
C THR A 92 -5.13 55.50 13.78
N LYS A 93 -4.78 56.02 14.97
CA LYS A 93 -4.30 55.16 16.09
C LYS A 93 -5.39 54.30 16.73
N GLU A 94 -6.65 54.68 16.56
CA GLU A 94 -7.81 54.03 17.18
C GLU A 94 -8.54 53.13 16.18
N ASP A 95 -8.54 53.51 14.90
CA ASP A 95 -9.04 52.71 13.77
C ASP A 95 -8.04 52.76 12.60
N SER A 96 -7.40 51.63 12.33
CA SER A 96 -6.42 51.43 11.25
C SER A 96 -6.74 50.15 10.51
N ASP A 97 -6.69 50.19 9.18
CA ASP A 97 -6.85 49.01 8.35
C ASP A 97 -5.60 48.13 8.27
N GLU A 98 -4.44 48.63 8.70
CA GLU A 98 -3.18 47.87 8.67
C GLU A 98 -3.27 46.55 9.47
N GLY A 99 -2.76 45.45 8.89
CA GLY A 99 -2.86 44.13 9.49
C GLY A 99 -2.77 42.97 8.49
N PHE A 100 -3.07 41.77 8.96
CA PHE A 100 -3.09 40.56 8.16
C PHE A 100 -4.52 40.12 7.84
N TYR A 101 -4.79 39.84 6.57
CA TYR A 101 -6.07 39.41 6.04
C TYR A 101 -5.98 37.97 5.51
N GLN A 102 -6.99 37.16 5.82
CA GLN A 102 -7.15 35.79 5.32
C GLN A 102 -8.60 35.54 4.94
N CYS A 103 -8.82 34.72 3.91
CA CYS A 103 -10.14 34.23 3.56
C CYS A 103 -10.32 32.76 3.99
N LEU A 104 -11.47 32.49 4.59
CA LEU A 104 -11.94 31.17 5.02
C LEU A 104 -13.02 30.72 4.05
N SER A 105 -12.69 29.71 3.24
CA SER A 105 -13.61 29.07 2.29
C SER A 105 -14.23 27.82 2.92
N GLN A 106 -15.56 27.76 3.00
CA GLN A 106 -16.30 26.74 3.74
C GLN A 106 -17.46 26.16 2.93
N ASN A 107 -17.63 24.83 2.95
CA ASN A 107 -18.87 24.17 2.58
C ASN A 107 -19.28 23.12 3.65
N LYS A 108 -20.29 22.28 3.36
CA LYS A 108 -20.79 21.27 4.31
C LYS A 108 -19.83 20.10 4.60
N TYR A 109 -18.69 19.99 3.91
CA TYR A 109 -17.71 18.90 4.03
C TYR A 109 -16.39 19.32 4.67
N GLY A 110 -16.26 20.60 5.06
CA GLY A 110 -15.07 21.17 5.69
C GLY A 110 -14.88 22.65 5.34
N ALA A 111 -13.77 23.21 5.78
CA ALA A 111 -13.32 24.53 5.39
C ALA A 111 -11.80 24.59 5.25
N ILE A 112 -11.31 25.57 4.49
CA ILE A 112 -9.90 25.86 4.30
C ILE A 112 -9.64 27.35 4.52
N LEU A 113 -8.53 27.67 5.18
CA LEU A 113 -8.02 29.02 5.37
C LEU A 113 -6.92 29.30 4.33
N SER A 114 -6.90 30.50 3.76
CA SER A 114 -5.87 30.96 2.80
C SER A 114 -4.55 31.30 3.48
N GLN A 115 -3.49 31.47 2.69
CA GLN A 115 -2.30 32.23 3.09
C GLN A 115 -2.68 33.63 3.63
N ARG A 116 -1.83 34.19 4.50
CA ARG A 116 -1.96 35.60 4.90
C ARG A 116 -1.55 36.52 3.76
N SER A 117 -2.38 37.53 3.56
CA SER A 117 -2.02 38.78 2.91
C SER A 117 -1.76 39.83 3.98
N ARG A 118 -0.71 40.64 3.82
CA ARG A 118 -0.45 41.82 4.65
C ARG A 118 -0.92 43.09 3.94
N LEU A 119 -1.78 43.84 4.61
CA LEU A 119 -2.03 45.24 4.28
C LEU A 119 -0.99 46.11 5.00
N THR A 120 -0.26 46.92 4.24
CA THR A 120 0.72 47.90 4.75
C THR A 120 0.33 49.30 4.28
N ILE A 121 0.37 50.31 5.16
CA ILE A 121 -0.07 51.67 4.81
C ILE A 121 1.14 52.58 4.58
N ALA A 122 1.27 53.09 3.35
CA ALA A 122 2.41 53.87 2.90
C ALA A 122 2.48 55.24 3.58
N SER A 123 3.58 55.51 4.29
CA SER A 123 3.80 56.75 5.03
C SER A 123 5.28 57.10 5.20
N ILE A 124 5.58 58.39 5.41
CA ILE A 124 6.88 58.88 5.90
C ILE A 124 6.59 59.73 7.13
N SER A 125 7.19 59.41 8.28
CA SER A 125 6.91 60.09 9.54
C SER A 125 7.78 61.34 9.73
N GLN A 126 9.10 61.16 9.89
CA GLN A 126 10.06 62.25 10.09
C GLN A 126 11.49 61.81 9.76
N PHE A 127 12.39 62.77 9.57
CA PHE A 127 13.83 62.49 9.47
C PHE A 127 14.39 62.11 10.86
N ALA A 128 14.95 60.90 10.96
CA ALA A 128 15.72 60.48 12.13
C ALA A 128 17.09 61.17 12.16
N PHE A 129 17.72 61.35 10.99
CA PHE A 129 18.96 62.13 10.84
C PHE A 129 18.86 63.10 9.67
N HIS A 130 19.16 64.37 9.93
CA HIS A 130 19.44 65.37 8.92
C HIS A 130 20.95 65.43 8.60
N PRO A 131 21.37 65.88 7.41
CA PRO A 131 22.76 66.17 7.15
C PRO A 131 23.29 67.31 8.03
N VAL A 132 24.60 67.27 8.30
CA VAL A 132 25.33 68.29 9.06
C VAL A 132 26.43 68.91 8.19
N PRO A 133 26.81 70.18 8.35
CA PRO A 133 27.89 70.80 7.56
C PRO A 133 29.23 70.07 7.72
N VAL A 134 30.00 69.97 6.64
CA VAL A 134 31.27 69.24 6.61
C VAL A 134 32.38 70.13 6.05
N VAL A 135 33.55 70.09 6.68
CA VAL A 135 34.75 70.83 6.24
C VAL A 135 35.85 69.82 5.91
N VAL A 136 36.29 69.81 4.66
CA VAL A 136 37.28 68.84 4.13
C VAL A 136 38.45 69.53 3.45
N THR A 137 39.52 68.80 3.16
CA THR A 137 40.60 69.27 2.28
C THR A 137 40.45 68.70 0.87
N GLU A 138 40.96 69.43 -0.11
CA GLU A 138 40.99 69.03 -1.51
C GLU A 138 41.67 67.65 -1.70
N GLY A 139 41.06 66.78 -2.51
CA GLY A 139 41.49 65.40 -2.72
C GLY A 139 41.35 64.49 -1.49
N SER A 140 40.38 64.76 -0.60
CA SER A 140 39.96 63.85 0.48
C SER A 140 38.55 63.29 0.21
N VAL A 141 37.79 62.89 1.23
CA VAL A 141 36.44 62.32 1.10
C VAL A 141 35.47 63.06 2.02
N ALA A 142 34.34 63.53 1.47
CA ALA A 142 33.22 64.08 2.23
C ALA A 142 32.09 63.04 2.36
N ARG A 143 31.34 63.12 3.46
CA ARG A 143 30.25 62.19 3.80
C ARG A 143 29.09 62.97 4.43
N PHE A 144 27.89 62.85 3.87
CA PHE A 144 26.67 63.39 4.46
C PHE A 144 25.69 62.27 4.80
N THR A 145 25.35 62.13 6.09
CA THR A 145 24.38 61.14 6.57
C THR A 145 22.96 61.67 6.52
N CYS A 146 22.01 60.83 6.12
CA CYS A 146 20.58 61.13 6.17
C CYS A 146 19.79 59.86 6.42
N ALA A 147 18.77 59.92 7.28
CA ALA A 147 17.86 58.80 7.54
C ALA A 147 16.46 59.30 7.87
N VAL A 148 15.45 58.50 7.55
CA VAL A 148 14.04 58.81 7.69
C VAL A 148 13.28 57.58 8.19
N THR A 149 12.22 57.78 8.98
CA THR A 149 11.30 56.70 9.36
C THR A 149 10.14 56.66 8.36
N SER A 150 9.94 55.51 7.73
CA SER A 150 8.86 55.28 6.76
C SER A 150 8.45 53.80 6.71
N SER A 151 7.24 53.54 6.24
CA SER A 151 6.77 52.21 5.84
C SER A 151 6.13 52.35 4.45
N PRO A 152 6.50 51.56 3.42
CA PRO A 152 7.75 50.79 3.32
C PRO A 152 9.01 51.70 3.35
N PRO A 153 10.24 51.15 3.28
CA PRO A 153 11.47 51.95 3.28
C PRO A 153 11.55 52.97 2.13
N ALA A 154 11.79 54.24 2.46
CA ALA A 154 11.84 55.33 1.50
C ALA A 154 13.20 55.44 0.79
N THR A 155 13.16 55.62 -0.53
CA THR A 155 14.34 55.93 -1.34
C THR A 155 14.86 57.34 -1.00
N ILE A 156 16.12 57.43 -0.59
CA ILE A 156 16.77 58.71 -0.27
C ILE A 156 17.63 59.17 -1.46
N THR A 157 17.35 60.38 -1.93
CA THR A 157 18.11 61.08 -2.99
C THR A 157 18.68 62.39 -2.44
N TRP A 158 19.51 63.09 -3.20
CA TRP A 158 20.17 64.33 -2.76
C TRP A 158 19.98 65.47 -3.76
N GLU A 159 19.90 66.69 -3.24
CA GLU A 159 19.92 67.94 -4.01
C GLU A 159 21.17 68.75 -3.61
N LEU A 160 21.86 69.34 -4.58
CA LEU A 160 22.97 70.27 -4.42
C LEU A 160 22.56 71.63 -4.96
N ASN A 161 22.66 72.69 -4.15
CA ASN A 161 22.26 74.05 -4.50
C ASN A 161 20.84 74.08 -5.12
N GLN A 162 19.90 73.39 -4.47
CA GLN A 162 18.49 73.21 -4.84
C GLN A 162 18.22 72.38 -6.13
N SER A 163 19.25 72.03 -6.90
CA SER A 163 19.14 71.11 -8.04
C SER A 163 19.28 69.65 -7.61
N THR A 164 18.47 68.73 -8.15
CA THR A 164 18.69 67.28 -7.96
C THR A 164 20.10 66.91 -8.40
N LEU A 165 20.83 66.14 -7.58
CA LEU A 165 22.19 65.67 -7.88
C LEU A 165 22.10 64.36 -8.70
N PRO A 166 22.23 64.37 -10.04
CA PRO A 166 21.89 63.21 -10.89
C PRO A 166 23.09 62.27 -11.12
N LEU A 167 24.24 62.61 -10.53
CA LEU A 167 25.56 62.11 -10.91
C LEU A 167 26.05 61.00 -9.97
N GLN A 168 25.53 59.79 -10.17
CA GLN A 168 26.25 58.56 -9.80
C GLN A 168 27.48 58.44 -10.71
N THR A 169 28.61 58.97 -10.23
CA THR A 169 29.93 58.81 -10.87
C THR A 169 30.79 57.92 -9.98
N ASP A 170 31.91 57.38 -10.49
CA ASP A 170 32.88 56.68 -9.63
C ASP A 170 33.43 57.56 -8.48
N ARG A 171 33.19 58.88 -8.55
CA ARG A 171 33.56 59.89 -7.54
C ARG A 171 32.44 60.22 -6.54
N ILE A 172 31.16 60.09 -6.92
CA ILE A 172 30.01 60.52 -6.12
C ILE A 172 28.98 59.39 -6.07
N THR A 173 28.69 58.90 -4.86
CA THR A 173 27.86 57.71 -4.65
C THR A 173 26.86 57.96 -3.51
N VAL A 174 25.59 57.61 -3.74
CA VAL A 174 24.55 57.54 -2.69
C VAL A 174 24.33 56.08 -2.33
N LEU A 175 24.39 55.77 -1.04
CA LEU A 175 24.13 54.44 -0.47
C LEU A 175 22.64 54.22 -0.15
N PRO A 176 22.14 52.96 -0.14
CA PRO A 176 20.74 52.64 0.20
C PRO A 176 20.32 53.10 1.60
N ASN A 177 21.26 53.19 2.55
CA ASN A 177 21.06 53.74 3.89
C ASN A 177 20.99 55.29 3.93
N GLY A 178 20.82 55.93 2.76
CA GLY A 178 20.65 57.37 2.59
C GLY A 178 21.92 58.20 2.61
N VAL A 179 23.09 57.59 2.80
CA VAL A 179 24.36 58.34 2.94
C VAL A 179 24.94 58.73 1.58
N LEU A 180 25.26 60.01 1.41
CA LEU A 180 26.03 60.54 0.28
C LEU A 180 27.53 60.51 0.62
N GLN A 181 28.33 59.97 -0.31
CA GLN A 181 29.80 59.98 -0.27
C GLN A 181 30.33 60.74 -1.50
N ILE A 182 31.29 61.64 -1.29
CA ILE A 182 32.00 62.36 -2.36
C ILE A 182 33.49 62.11 -2.17
N HIS A 183 34.08 61.35 -3.07
CA HIS A 183 35.49 60.97 -3.06
C HIS A 183 36.31 61.99 -3.87
N ASN A 184 37.63 62.02 -3.62
CA ASN A 184 38.56 62.96 -4.28
C ASN A 184 38.00 64.39 -4.39
N VAL A 185 37.53 64.95 -3.26
CA VAL A 185 36.75 66.20 -3.23
C VAL A 185 37.48 67.35 -3.93
N GLN A 186 36.82 67.99 -4.89
CA GLN A 186 37.31 69.12 -5.66
C GLN A 186 36.67 70.43 -5.14
N THR A 187 37.23 71.59 -5.49
CA THR A 187 36.68 72.89 -5.06
C THR A 187 35.28 73.18 -5.64
N GLU A 188 34.96 72.61 -6.80
CA GLU A 188 33.64 72.61 -7.45
C GLU A 188 32.54 71.87 -6.66
N ASP A 189 32.89 70.99 -5.72
CA ASP A 189 31.90 70.30 -4.86
C ASP A 189 31.34 71.21 -3.75
N ALA A 190 31.91 72.40 -3.53
CA ALA A 190 31.50 73.29 -2.45
C ALA A 190 30.07 73.84 -2.70
N GLY A 191 29.18 73.69 -1.73
CA GLY A 191 27.78 74.09 -1.87
C GLY A 191 26.87 73.59 -0.75
N HIS A 192 25.56 73.77 -0.94
CA HIS A 192 24.52 73.40 0.02
C HIS A 192 23.85 72.10 -0.41
N TYR A 193 24.05 71.05 0.39
CA TYR A 193 23.47 69.73 0.18
C TYR A 193 22.24 69.53 1.06
N ARG A 194 21.21 68.86 0.54
CA ARG A 194 20.11 68.29 1.34
C ARG A 194 19.75 66.91 0.83
N CYS A 195 19.19 66.07 1.71
CA CYS A 195 18.58 64.82 1.28
C CYS A 195 17.07 64.97 1.09
N VAL A 196 16.52 64.07 0.30
CA VAL A 196 15.12 63.99 -0.07
C VAL A 196 14.67 62.54 0.08
N ALA A 197 13.79 62.29 1.04
CA ALA A 197 13.14 61.01 1.22
C ALA A 197 11.93 60.91 0.28
N THR A 198 11.80 59.81 -0.46
CA THR A 198 10.66 59.52 -1.33
C THR A 198 10.17 58.09 -1.09
N ASN A 199 8.91 57.96 -0.67
CA ASN A 199 8.20 56.70 -0.54
C ASN A 199 7.04 56.71 -1.56
N ILE A 200 6.26 55.64 -1.64
CA ILE A 200 5.01 55.59 -2.39
C ILE A 200 4.17 56.83 -2.02
N GLY A 201 3.75 57.58 -3.05
CA GLY A 201 2.92 58.80 -2.96
C GLY A 201 3.45 59.97 -2.12
N SER A 202 4.67 59.93 -1.55
CA SER A 202 5.10 60.91 -0.55
C SER A 202 6.59 61.29 -0.66
N ARG A 203 6.89 62.60 -0.53
CA ARG A 203 8.24 63.17 -0.69
C ARG A 203 8.51 64.25 0.36
N LEU A 204 9.55 64.10 1.17
CA LEU A 204 9.99 65.07 2.18
C LEU A 204 11.43 65.53 1.94
N LYS A 205 11.74 66.79 2.25
CA LYS A 205 13.09 67.39 2.16
C LYS A 205 13.70 67.62 3.54
N SER A 206 15.00 67.40 3.69
CA SER A 206 15.72 67.69 4.94
C SER A 206 16.09 69.16 5.10
N ARG A 207 16.66 69.49 6.26
CA ARG A 207 17.52 70.68 6.44
C ARG A 207 18.72 70.63 5.49
N GLU A 208 19.29 71.79 5.18
CA GLU A 208 20.48 71.94 4.33
C GLU A 208 21.77 71.91 5.14
N ALA A 209 22.86 71.48 4.50
CA ALA A 209 24.20 71.36 5.09
C ALA A 209 25.27 71.80 4.07
N THR A 210 26.20 72.65 4.51
CA THR A 210 27.24 73.21 3.62
C THR A 210 28.47 72.28 3.55
N LEU A 211 28.99 72.05 2.34
CA LEU A 211 30.33 71.50 2.12
C LEU A 211 31.34 72.64 1.94
N THR A 212 32.37 72.68 2.79
CA THR A 212 33.48 73.64 2.69
C THR A 212 34.78 72.91 2.33
N VAL A 213 35.39 73.28 1.21
CA VAL A 213 36.62 72.67 0.70
C VAL A 213 37.81 73.59 0.95
N LYS A 214 38.82 73.10 1.69
CA LYS A 214 40.08 73.81 1.96
C LYS A 214 41.16 73.36 0.98
N GLN A 215 41.76 74.31 0.26
CA GLN A 215 42.90 74.07 -0.63
C GLN A 215 44.11 73.53 0.16
N GLY A 216 44.82 72.58 -0.43
CA GLY A 216 45.93 71.86 0.22
C GLY A 216 47.28 72.58 0.10
N VAL A 217 47.55 73.56 0.96
CA VAL A 217 48.84 74.28 0.96
C VAL A 217 49.95 73.44 1.62
N GLY A 218 50.71 72.72 0.79
CA GLY A 218 51.94 72.00 1.19
C GLY A 218 51.91 70.49 0.96
N PRO A 219 53.07 69.81 1.04
CA PRO A 219 53.16 68.36 0.82
C PRO A 219 52.43 67.59 1.94
N LYS A 220 51.36 66.88 1.57
CA LYS A 220 50.60 66.02 2.50
C LYS A 220 51.56 64.99 3.14
N GLN A 221 51.58 64.89 4.47
CA GLN A 221 52.38 63.89 5.20
C GLN A 221 51.91 62.46 4.87
N ARG A 222 52.83 61.50 4.77
CA ARG A 222 52.46 60.08 4.56
C ARG A 222 51.65 59.56 5.74
N GLN A 223 50.50 58.97 5.45
CA GLN A 223 49.54 58.51 6.45
C GLN A 223 49.11 57.07 6.15
N ARG A 224 49.24 56.18 7.15
CA ARG A 224 48.76 54.80 7.04
C ARG A 224 47.25 54.74 6.75
N PRO A 225 46.75 53.74 6.01
CA PRO A 225 45.32 53.56 5.77
C PRO A 225 44.57 53.50 7.10
N ARG A 226 43.44 54.19 7.15
CA ARG A 226 42.45 54.13 8.23
C ARG A 226 41.08 54.04 7.57
N ILE A 227 40.37 52.94 7.77
CA ILE A 227 38.94 52.87 7.49
C ILE A 227 38.23 53.89 8.39
N ILE A 228 37.45 54.79 7.79
CA ILE A 228 36.67 55.84 8.47
C ILE A 228 35.17 55.54 8.49
N ALA A 229 34.72 54.69 7.56
CA ALA A 229 33.45 53.99 7.63
C ALA A 229 33.65 52.59 7.02
N GLY A 230 33.38 51.55 7.81
CA GLY A 230 33.43 50.16 7.37
C GLY A 230 32.02 49.59 7.21
N PRO A 231 31.89 48.37 6.65
CA PRO A 231 30.58 47.76 6.48
C PRO A 231 29.93 47.46 7.83
N GLN A 232 28.61 47.36 7.83
CA GLN A 232 27.79 46.98 8.97
C GLN A 232 27.01 45.71 8.61
N ASN A 233 26.57 44.95 9.61
CA ASN A 233 25.75 43.76 9.36
C ASN A 233 24.45 44.17 8.64
N VAL A 234 24.06 43.39 7.62
CA VAL A 234 22.85 43.63 6.82
C VAL A 234 21.98 42.39 6.81
N THR A 235 20.74 42.54 7.24
CA THR A 235 19.68 41.56 7.01
C THR A 235 18.87 41.99 5.79
N VAL A 236 18.61 41.07 4.85
CA VAL A 236 18.04 41.40 3.53
C VAL A 236 17.15 40.26 3.01
N SER A 237 16.05 40.58 2.32
CA SER A 237 15.19 39.57 1.67
C SER A 237 15.70 39.18 0.28
N LEU A 238 15.26 38.01 -0.22
CA LEU A 238 15.60 37.53 -1.57
C LEU A 238 15.33 38.58 -2.67
N HIS A 239 16.18 38.57 -3.70
CA HIS A 239 16.16 39.44 -4.90
C HIS A 239 16.41 40.94 -4.64
N GLN A 240 16.57 41.38 -3.38
CA GLN A 240 16.94 42.76 -3.07
C GLN A 240 18.43 43.04 -3.35
N THR A 241 18.81 44.32 -3.36
CA THR A 241 20.20 44.76 -3.56
C THR A 241 20.83 45.23 -2.24
N VAL A 242 21.97 44.65 -1.86
CA VAL A 242 22.80 45.11 -0.74
C VAL A 242 23.92 46.01 -1.26
N VAL A 243 24.29 47.03 -0.49
CA VAL A 243 25.56 47.74 -0.68
C VAL A 243 26.32 47.77 0.63
N LEU A 244 27.45 47.05 0.68
CA LEU A 244 28.38 47.10 1.79
C LEU A 244 29.33 48.29 1.60
N GLU A 245 29.28 49.23 2.54
CA GLU A 245 30.15 50.38 2.56
C GLU A 245 31.61 50.01 2.89
N CYS A 246 32.59 50.63 2.22
CA CYS A 246 33.91 50.77 2.82
C CYS A 246 34.67 52.01 2.31
N VAL A 247 34.94 52.95 3.22
CA VAL A 247 35.70 54.18 2.96
C VAL A 247 36.93 54.22 3.86
N ALA A 248 38.10 54.41 3.26
CA ALA A 248 39.35 54.62 3.98
C ALA A 248 40.06 55.90 3.55
N THR A 249 40.78 56.50 4.48
CA THR A 249 41.69 57.63 4.24
C THR A 249 43.14 57.21 4.46
N GLY A 250 44.08 57.88 3.80
CA GLY A 250 45.51 57.60 3.86
C GLY A 250 46.26 58.39 2.79
N ASN A 251 47.60 58.41 2.89
CA ASN A 251 48.46 59.07 1.92
C ASN A 251 49.74 58.24 1.68
N PRO A 252 49.94 57.66 0.47
CA PRO A 252 49.06 57.73 -0.70
C PRO A 252 47.69 57.08 -0.47
N CYS A 253 46.71 57.44 -1.30
CA CYS A 253 45.30 57.02 -1.17
C CYS A 253 45.18 55.48 -1.11
N PRO A 254 44.46 54.89 -0.12
CA PRO A 254 44.34 53.44 -0.01
C PRO A 254 43.55 52.80 -1.16
N ILE A 255 44.01 51.65 -1.64
CA ILE A 255 43.25 50.78 -2.54
C ILE A 255 42.32 49.91 -1.69
N ILE A 256 41.02 49.99 -1.97
CA ILE A 256 40.02 49.11 -1.35
C ILE A 256 39.97 47.78 -2.10
N SER A 257 39.82 46.68 -1.35
CA SER A 257 39.67 45.33 -1.88
C SER A 257 38.73 44.52 -0.99
N TRP A 258 37.89 43.66 -1.58
CA TRP A 258 36.91 42.85 -0.87
C TRP A 258 37.22 41.36 -0.97
N SER A 259 36.86 40.61 0.07
CA SER A 259 36.96 39.15 0.15
C SER A 259 35.96 38.61 1.16
N ARG A 260 35.40 37.41 0.96
CA ARG A 260 34.63 36.73 2.01
C ARG A 260 35.57 36.14 3.08
N ALA A 261 35.13 36.08 4.33
CA ALA A 261 35.90 35.48 5.41
C ALA A 261 36.00 33.94 5.27
N ASP A 262 34.97 33.31 4.70
CA ASP A 262 34.95 31.88 4.35
C ASP A 262 35.80 31.54 3.11
N SER A 263 36.57 32.49 2.59
CA SER A 263 37.44 32.37 1.42
C SER A 263 36.75 31.92 0.11
N LYS A 264 35.41 31.84 0.07
CA LYS A 264 34.67 31.64 -1.17
C LYS A 264 34.83 32.86 -2.09
N PRO A 265 34.79 32.70 -3.41
CA PRO A 265 34.74 33.84 -4.33
C PRO A 265 33.49 34.69 -4.03
N ILE A 266 33.64 36.01 -4.22
CA ILE A 266 32.49 36.90 -4.37
C ILE A 266 31.97 36.69 -5.80
N ASP A 267 30.66 36.51 -5.97
CA ASP A 267 30.06 36.29 -7.29
C ASP A 267 30.26 37.50 -8.19
N VAL A 268 30.91 37.30 -9.34
CA VAL A 268 31.32 38.37 -10.27
C VAL A 268 30.16 38.80 -11.18
N TYR A 269 29.08 38.02 -11.26
CA TYR A 269 27.89 38.39 -12.05
C TYR A 269 27.00 39.36 -11.29
N ASN A 270 26.66 39.03 -10.05
CA ASN A 270 25.72 39.82 -9.24
C ASN A 270 26.41 40.85 -8.32
N ALA A 271 27.73 40.76 -8.08
CA ALA A 271 28.44 41.72 -7.24
C ALA A 271 29.50 42.54 -7.98
N LYS A 272 29.53 43.84 -7.69
CA LYS A 272 30.48 44.81 -8.28
C LYS A 272 31.07 45.72 -7.19
N VAL A 273 32.39 45.83 -7.19
CA VAL A 273 33.08 46.91 -6.45
C VAL A 273 33.02 48.19 -7.29
N LEU A 274 32.49 49.27 -6.71
CA LEU A 274 32.43 50.59 -7.35
C LEU A 274 33.79 51.29 -7.29
N GLY A 275 34.06 52.26 -8.18
CA GLY A 275 35.33 53.01 -8.19
C GLY A 275 35.62 53.75 -6.88
N ASN A 276 34.60 54.00 -6.05
CA ASN A 276 34.72 54.61 -4.74
C ASN A 276 35.13 53.64 -3.61
N GLY A 277 35.06 52.32 -3.84
CA GLY A 277 35.44 51.26 -2.90
C GLY A 277 34.29 50.47 -2.27
N ASN A 278 33.03 50.86 -2.41
CA ASN A 278 31.89 50.08 -1.90
C ASN A 278 31.67 48.79 -2.71
N LEU A 279 31.11 47.75 -2.07
CA LEU A 279 30.67 46.52 -2.75
C LEU A 279 29.15 46.51 -2.88
N VAL A 280 28.64 46.56 -4.11
CA VAL A 280 27.24 46.31 -4.45
C VAL A 280 27.05 44.82 -4.69
N ILE A 281 25.96 44.24 -4.20
CA ILE A 281 25.47 42.90 -4.55
C ILE A 281 24.00 43.05 -4.94
N ALA A 282 23.72 42.97 -6.24
CA ALA A 282 22.36 42.95 -6.77
C ALA A 282 21.74 41.54 -6.66
N ASP A 283 20.40 41.46 -6.78
CA ASP A 283 19.65 40.20 -6.86
C ASP A 283 20.13 39.14 -5.84
N VAL A 284 19.91 39.44 -4.56
CA VAL A 284 20.48 38.64 -3.47
C VAL A 284 19.74 37.31 -3.32
N ASN A 285 20.49 36.22 -3.50
CA ASN A 285 20.07 34.86 -3.17
C ASN A 285 20.82 34.36 -1.91
N SER A 286 20.40 33.21 -1.37
CA SER A 286 20.93 32.62 -0.13
C SER A 286 22.46 32.42 -0.12
N LYS A 287 23.11 32.23 -1.27
CA LYS A 287 24.56 31.99 -1.39
C LYS A 287 25.39 33.24 -1.10
N HIS A 288 24.77 34.43 -1.11
CA HIS A 288 25.38 35.69 -0.66
C HIS A 288 25.37 35.87 0.87
N SER A 289 24.77 34.96 1.64
CA SER A 289 24.88 34.94 3.10
C SER A 289 26.33 34.70 3.57
N GLY A 290 26.70 35.32 4.69
CA GLY A 290 28.00 35.16 5.36
C GLY A 290 28.81 36.46 5.53
N VAL A 291 30.04 36.32 6.04
CA VAL A 291 30.88 37.46 6.45
C VAL A 291 31.75 37.98 5.30
N TYR A 292 31.64 39.27 5.01
CA TYR A 292 32.41 40.02 4.03
C TYR A 292 33.45 40.90 4.71
N LEU A 293 34.66 40.93 4.15
CA LEU A 293 35.80 41.70 4.63
C LEU A 293 36.17 42.78 3.62
N CYS A 294 36.18 44.04 4.05
CA CYS A 294 36.86 45.11 3.33
C CYS A 294 38.30 45.23 3.83
N ARG A 295 39.27 45.29 2.91
CA ARG A 295 40.69 45.56 3.19
C ARG A 295 41.18 46.78 2.41
N ALA A 296 41.52 47.84 3.14
CA ALA A 296 42.12 49.07 2.62
C ALA A 296 43.66 49.01 2.69
N THR A 297 44.34 49.01 1.55
CA THR A 297 45.79 48.75 1.42
C THR A 297 46.55 49.97 0.89
N THR A 298 47.71 50.29 1.45
CA THR A 298 48.54 51.40 0.96
C THR A 298 49.28 51.00 -0.33
N PRO A 299 49.12 51.74 -1.45
CA PRO A 299 49.81 51.45 -2.71
C PRO A 299 51.31 51.17 -2.55
N GLY A 300 51.80 50.11 -3.20
CA GLY A 300 53.22 49.73 -3.20
C GLY A 300 53.75 49.17 -1.87
N THR A 301 52.90 48.85 -0.89
CA THR A 301 53.34 48.30 0.41
C THR A 301 52.47 47.13 0.88
N ARG A 302 52.87 46.48 1.98
CA ARG A 302 52.06 45.48 2.69
C ARG A 302 51.22 46.06 3.85
N ASN A 303 51.16 47.39 4.00
CA ASN A 303 50.40 48.02 5.08
C ASN A 303 48.92 48.14 4.70
N TYR A 304 48.04 47.52 5.49
CA TYR A 304 46.59 47.54 5.29
C TYR A 304 45.80 47.70 6.60
N THR A 305 44.51 47.98 6.49
CA THR A 305 43.51 47.87 7.57
C THR A 305 42.29 47.09 7.07
N VAL A 306 41.55 46.45 7.98
CA VAL A 306 40.39 45.58 7.65
C VAL A 306 39.18 45.98 8.48
N ALA A 307 37.99 45.87 7.89
CA ALA A 307 36.70 45.90 8.58
C ALA A 307 35.80 44.78 8.03
N ALA A 308 34.83 44.30 8.82
CA ALA A 308 34.05 43.10 8.54
C ALA A 308 32.56 43.30 8.85
N ALA A 309 31.70 42.60 8.12
CA ALA A 309 30.25 42.56 8.37
C ALA A 309 29.64 41.24 7.89
N ASN A 310 28.55 40.80 8.53
CA ASN A 310 27.75 39.66 8.08
C ASN A 310 26.57 40.11 7.21
N ILE A 311 26.34 39.43 6.08
CA ILE A 311 25.05 39.46 5.38
C ILE A 311 24.23 38.27 5.84
N THR A 312 22.99 38.52 6.29
CA THR A 312 21.98 37.50 6.59
C THR A 312 20.88 37.60 5.55
N VAL A 313 20.67 36.54 4.76
CA VAL A 313 19.63 36.50 3.73
C VAL A 313 18.39 35.82 4.28
N LEU A 314 17.27 36.55 4.32
CA LEU A 314 15.97 36.05 4.77
C LEU A 314 15.22 35.36 3.64
N VAL A 315 14.61 34.21 3.95
CA VAL A 315 13.98 33.28 3.01
C VAL A 315 12.55 32.99 3.49
N PRO A 316 11.51 33.19 2.67
CA PRO A 316 10.13 32.94 3.07
C PRO A 316 9.86 31.45 3.32
N PRO A 317 8.90 31.09 4.19
CA PRO A 317 8.58 29.70 4.48
C PRO A 317 8.15 28.89 3.24
N SER A 318 8.66 27.67 3.12
CA SER A 318 8.27 26.71 2.07
C SER A 318 8.07 25.31 2.66
N ILE A 319 6.98 24.63 2.29
CA ILE A 319 6.68 23.28 2.79
C ILE A 319 7.33 22.22 1.90
N VAL A 320 8.25 21.46 2.50
CA VAL A 320 9.10 20.43 1.88
C VAL A 320 8.45 19.04 1.97
N GLU A 321 7.96 18.67 3.17
CA GLU A 321 7.11 17.48 3.35
C GLU A 321 5.67 17.95 3.54
N ARG A 322 4.76 17.50 2.67
CA ARG A 322 3.32 17.82 2.72
C ARG A 322 2.55 16.67 3.36
N PRO A 323 1.46 16.92 4.09
CA PRO A 323 0.62 15.86 4.62
C PRO A 323 -0.13 15.10 3.52
N GLU A 324 -0.28 13.80 3.72
CA GLU A 324 -1.09 12.93 2.86
C GLU A 324 -2.49 12.73 3.46
N SER A 325 -3.53 12.84 2.61
CA SER A 325 -4.91 12.47 2.95
C SER A 325 -4.99 10.98 3.33
N GLN A 326 -5.77 10.66 4.36
CA GLN A 326 -5.84 9.32 4.96
C GLN A 326 -7.26 8.87 5.23
N THR A 327 -7.57 7.65 4.80
CA THR A 327 -8.78 6.92 5.17
C THR A 327 -8.47 5.96 6.32
N ARG A 328 -9.24 6.00 7.40
CA ARG A 328 -9.01 5.21 8.63
C ARG A 328 -10.34 4.75 9.26
N PRO A 329 -10.42 3.55 9.85
CA PRO A 329 -11.59 3.12 10.60
C PRO A 329 -11.69 3.85 11.95
N ARG A 330 -12.91 3.92 12.49
CA ARG A 330 -13.16 4.29 13.91
C ARG A 330 -12.25 3.50 14.86
N ALA A 331 -11.83 4.15 15.95
CA ALA A 331 -10.82 3.69 16.91
C ALA A 331 -9.39 3.48 16.35
N GLY A 332 -9.16 3.73 15.06
CA GLY A 332 -7.84 3.68 14.43
C GLY A 332 -6.89 4.81 14.86
N THR A 333 -5.83 5.02 14.08
CA THR A 333 -4.87 6.12 14.29
C THR A 333 -4.45 6.75 12.97
N ALA A 334 -4.50 8.08 12.89
CA ALA A 334 -4.03 8.89 11.77
C ALA A 334 -2.74 9.63 12.17
N ARG A 335 -1.85 9.86 11.21
CA ARG A 335 -0.57 10.55 11.42
C ARG A 335 -0.28 11.43 10.23
N PHE A 336 -0.42 12.74 10.39
CA PHE A 336 -0.05 13.72 9.37
C PHE A 336 1.37 14.21 9.63
N MET A 337 2.20 14.16 8.60
CA MET A 337 3.54 14.73 8.59
C MET A 337 3.50 16.11 7.92
N CYS A 338 4.41 17.00 8.33
CA CYS A 338 4.68 18.25 7.64
C CYS A 338 6.11 18.68 7.97
N GLN A 339 6.84 19.26 7.03
CA GLN A 339 8.15 19.88 7.26
C GLN A 339 8.28 21.12 6.38
N ALA A 340 8.91 22.17 6.90
CA ALA A 340 9.07 23.44 6.20
C ALA A 340 10.43 24.08 6.48
N GLU A 341 10.99 24.69 5.45
CA GLU A 341 12.27 25.41 5.47
C GLU A 341 12.04 26.91 5.27
N GLY A 342 12.93 27.75 5.82
CA GLY A 342 12.86 29.21 5.75
C GLY A 342 13.88 29.86 6.67
N VAL A 343 14.13 31.16 6.47
CA VAL A 343 15.07 31.95 7.30
C VAL A 343 14.37 33.27 7.68
N PRO A 344 13.95 33.45 8.95
CA PRO A 344 14.12 32.53 10.08
C PRO A 344 13.32 31.22 9.94
N PRO A 345 13.72 30.14 10.66
CA PRO A 345 13.03 28.85 10.62
C PRO A 345 11.53 28.98 10.93
N PRO A 346 10.64 28.42 10.11
CA PRO A 346 9.20 28.62 10.26
C PRO A 346 8.60 27.79 11.40
N ARG A 347 7.71 28.42 12.18
CA ARG A 347 6.87 27.73 13.17
C ARG A 347 5.79 26.94 12.44
N ILE A 348 5.72 25.64 12.68
CA ILE A 348 4.65 24.77 12.18
C ILE A 348 3.49 24.71 13.18
N SER A 349 2.27 24.75 12.65
CA SER A 349 1.00 24.63 13.37
C SER A 349 -0.03 23.89 12.51
N TRP A 350 -1.14 23.47 13.12
CA TRP A 350 -2.17 22.67 12.45
C TRP A 350 -3.56 23.26 12.66
N LEU A 351 -4.31 23.35 11.56
CA LEU A 351 -5.72 23.71 11.52
C LEU A 351 -6.59 22.48 11.23
N LYS A 352 -7.82 22.44 11.74
CA LYS A 352 -8.90 21.51 11.39
C LYS A 352 -10.09 22.33 10.91
N ASN A 353 -10.50 22.12 9.65
CA ASN A 353 -11.53 22.91 8.98
C ASN A 353 -11.32 24.44 9.13
N GLY A 354 -10.09 24.90 8.93
CA GLY A 354 -9.71 26.33 8.97
C GLY A 354 -9.61 26.98 10.36
N GLU A 355 -9.84 26.24 11.45
CA GLU A 355 -9.66 26.70 12.84
C GLU A 355 -8.53 25.90 13.53
N ASP A 356 -7.88 26.44 14.57
CA ASP A 356 -6.76 25.75 15.25
C ASP A 356 -7.12 24.37 15.82
N VAL A 357 -6.22 23.38 15.66
CA VAL A 357 -6.43 22.04 16.22
C VAL A 357 -6.37 22.06 17.75
N HIS A 358 -7.51 21.81 18.39
CA HIS A 358 -7.60 21.60 19.84
C HIS A 358 -6.92 20.28 20.27
N LEU A 359 -5.67 20.39 20.71
CA LEU A 359 -4.86 19.28 21.23
C LEU A 359 -5.45 18.71 22.54
N ASN A 360 -5.42 17.40 22.69
CA ASN A 360 -6.02 16.69 23.82
C ASN A 360 -5.39 15.29 24.04
N GLY A 361 -5.98 14.45 24.89
CA GLY A 361 -5.49 13.10 25.18
C GLY A 361 -5.36 12.16 23.97
N ARG A 362 -6.21 12.34 22.94
CA ARG A 362 -6.16 11.61 21.65
C ARG A 362 -5.35 12.32 20.58
N ILE A 363 -5.53 13.63 20.47
CA ILE A 363 -4.97 14.48 19.41
C ILE A 363 -3.73 15.18 19.93
N LYS A 364 -2.55 14.70 19.50
CA LYS A 364 -1.25 15.19 19.96
C LYS A 364 -0.40 15.66 18.80
N MET A 365 0.29 16.78 18.99
CA MET A 365 1.30 17.28 18.07
C MET A 365 2.69 17.01 18.65
N TYR A 366 3.62 16.56 17.81
CA TYR A 366 5.02 16.32 18.14
C TYR A 366 5.89 17.02 17.09
N ASN A 367 6.51 18.15 17.47
CA ASN A 367 7.24 19.09 16.61
C ASN A 367 6.39 19.62 15.44
N SER A 368 6.34 18.86 14.34
CA SER A 368 5.54 19.18 13.14
C SER A 368 4.50 18.12 12.80
N LYS A 369 4.50 16.98 13.50
CA LYS A 369 3.66 15.80 13.24
C LYS A 369 2.37 15.84 14.06
N LEU A 370 1.22 15.77 13.41
CA LEU A 370 -0.08 15.62 14.06
C LEU A 370 -0.46 14.13 14.15
N VAL A 371 -0.79 13.66 15.35
CA VAL A 371 -1.20 12.27 15.63
C VAL A 371 -2.58 12.25 16.27
N ILE A 372 -3.53 11.58 15.64
CA ILE A 372 -4.89 11.39 16.15
C ILE A 372 -5.05 9.91 16.47
N THR A 373 -5.13 9.57 17.76
CA THR A 373 -5.42 8.20 18.22
C THR A 373 -6.91 8.02 18.54
N GLN A 374 -7.38 6.77 18.61
CA GLN A 374 -8.77 6.42 18.92
C GLN A 374 -9.78 7.25 18.10
N ILE A 375 -9.63 7.22 16.76
CA ILE A 375 -10.41 8.06 15.84
C ILE A 375 -11.92 7.96 16.09
N ILE A 376 -12.59 9.11 16.14
CA ILE A 376 -14.07 9.23 16.23
C ILE A 376 -14.62 9.88 14.95
N PRO A 377 -15.93 9.73 14.61
CA PRO A 377 -16.50 10.30 13.39
C PRO A 377 -16.28 11.81 13.25
N GLU A 378 -16.28 12.52 14.37
CA GLU A 378 -16.07 13.97 14.47
C GLU A 378 -14.63 14.37 14.12
N ASP A 379 -13.70 13.43 13.94
CA ASP A 379 -12.36 13.69 13.41
C ASP A 379 -12.31 13.79 11.87
N ASP A 380 -13.38 13.40 11.15
CA ASP A 380 -13.49 13.56 9.69
C ASP A 380 -13.51 15.05 9.33
N ALA A 381 -12.43 15.51 8.69
CA ALA A 381 -12.15 16.91 8.46
C ALA A 381 -11.03 17.12 7.45
N ILE A 382 -10.92 18.35 6.96
CA ILE A 382 -9.73 18.83 6.27
C ILE A 382 -8.77 19.35 7.33
N TYR A 383 -7.56 18.82 7.37
CA TYR A 383 -6.46 19.31 8.19
C TYR A 383 -5.49 20.12 7.32
N GLN A 384 -5.05 21.28 7.80
CA GLN A 384 -4.03 22.07 7.13
C GLN A 384 -2.79 22.21 8.03
N CYS A 385 -1.61 21.92 7.49
CA CYS A 385 -0.36 22.38 8.07
C CYS A 385 -0.17 23.86 7.69
N MET A 386 0.17 24.71 8.65
CA MET A 386 0.55 26.12 8.45
C MET A 386 1.98 26.32 8.93
N ALA A 387 2.85 26.81 8.05
CA ALA A 387 4.25 27.15 8.36
C ALA A 387 4.44 28.67 8.25
N GLU A 388 4.91 29.31 9.32
CA GLU A 388 4.89 30.77 9.49
C GLU A 388 6.23 31.33 10.00
N SER A 389 6.70 32.43 9.42
CA SER A 389 7.81 33.24 9.96
C SER A 389 7.57 34.73 9.69
N GLU A 390 8.47 35.61 10.11
CA GLU A 390 8.38 37.06 9.81
C GLU A 390 8.38 37.39 8.31
N GLN A 391 8.82 36.43 7.48
CA GLN A 391 8.88 36.53 6.01
C GLN A 391 7.62 36.02 5.30
N GLY A 392 6.59 35.57 6.03
CA GLY A 392 5.30 35.17 5.46
C GLY A 392 4.74 33.87 6.04
N SER A 393 3.71 33.33 5.38
CA SER A 393 3.05 32.07 5.77
C SER A 393 2.71 31.23 4.55
N VAL A 394 2.87 29.91 4.65
CA VAL A 394 2.44 28.95 3.61
C VAL A 394 1.63 27.82 4.25
N LEU A 395 0.67 27.27 3.50
CA LEU A 395 -0.23 26.20 3.94
C LEU A 395 -0.15 24.96 3.05
N SER A 396 -0.50 23.79 3.60
CA SER A 396 -0.71 22.56 2.82
C SER A 396 -1.80 21.71 3.47
N LEU A 397 -2.66 21.09 2.66
CA LEU A 397 -3.90 20.44 3.08
C LEU A 397 -3.87 18.91 2.95
N ALA A 398 -4.62 18.22 3.81
CA ALA A 398 -4.91 16.79 3.74
C ALA A 398 -6.26 16.48 4.38
N ARG A 399 -6.99 15.49 3.87
CA ARG A 399 -8.27 15.05 4.45
C ARG A 399 -8.10 13.82 5.35
N LEU A 400 -8.75 13.79 6.51
CA LEU A 400 -9.06 12.55 7.22
C LEU A 400 -10.46 12.08 6.83
N ILE A 401 -10.58 10.84 6.34
CA ILE A 401 -11.85 10.17 6.09
C ILE A 401 -12.04 9.06 7.14
N VAL A 402 -13.14 9.11 7.89
CA VAL A 402 -13.43 8.16 8.98
C VAL A 402 -14.43 7.10 8.53
N VAL A 403 -13.94 5.87 8.34
CA VAL A 403 -14.76 4.73 7.89
C VAL A 403 -15.56 4.14 9.04
N MET A 404 -16.86 4.06 8.85
CA MET A 404 -17.86 3.49 9.75
C MET A 404 -18.18 2.03 9.37
N SER A 405 -18.82 1.29 10.28
CA SER A 405 -19.31 -0.06 10.00
C SER A 405 -20.40 -0.10 8.91
N GLU A 406 -21.09 1.02 8.72
CA GLU A 406 -22.20 1.21 7.78
C GLU A 406 -21.73 1.51 6.34
N ASP A 407 -20.46 1.88 6.13
CA ASP A 407 -19.89 2.09 4.79
C ASP A 407 -19.69 0.78 4.01
N ARG A 408 -19.74 -0.36 4.71
CA ARG A 408 -19.60 -1.69 4.12
C ARG A 408 -20.86 -2.08 3.33
N PRO A 409 -20.76 -2.95 2.31
CA PRO A 409 -21.93 -3.58 1.72
C PRO A 409 -22.70 -4.38 2.77
N SER A 410 -24.04 -4.39 2.65
CA SER A 410 -24.86 -5.37 3.37
C SER A 410 -24.50 -6.78 2.91
N ALA A 411 -25.01 -7.80 3.61
CA ALA A 411 -24.96 -9.16 3.08
C ALA A 411 -25.64 -9.24 1.69
N PRO A 412 -25.17 -10.12 0.79
CA PRO A 412 -25.96 -10.57 -0.36
C PRO A 412 -27.31 -11.14 0.11
N ARG A 413 -28.36 -10.97 -0.69
CA ARG A 413 -29.74 -11.37 -0.32
C ARG A 413 -30.25 -12.49 -1.21
N ASN A 414 -31.38 -13.09 -0.83
CA ASN A 414 -32.16 -14.00 -1.68
C ASN A 414 -31.30 -15.08 -2.36
N ILE A 415 -30.35 -15.63 -1.60
CA ILE A 415 -29.50 -16.73 -2.03
C ILE A 415 -30.36 -17.99 -2.19
N HIS A 416 -30.17 -18.68 -3.32
CA HIS A 416 -30.91 -19.88 -3.69
C HIS A 416 -29.94 -20.91 -4.29
N ALA A 417 -30.23 -22.20 -4.10
CA ALA A 417 -29.44 -23.32 -4.60
C ALA A 417 -30.33 -24.32 -5.37
N GLU A 418 -29.95 -24.67 -6.60
CA GLU A 418 -30.69 -25.56 -7.49
C GLU A 418 -29.79 -26.68 -8.02
N THR A 419 -30.25 -27.93 -7.97
CA THR A 419 -29.44 -29.07 -8.42
C THR A 419 -29.47 -29.23 -9.93
N ILE A 420 -28.30 -29.16 -10.58
CA ILE A 420 -28.17 -29.38 -12.03
C ILE A 420 -27.96 -30.88 -12.33
N SER A 421 -27.12 -31.57 -11.55
CA SER A 421 -26.68 -32.94 -11.88
C SER A 421 -26.30 -33.77 -10.65
N SER A 422 -25.74 -34.96 -10.88
CA SER A 422 -25.08 -35.77 -9.85
C SER A 422 -23.76 -35.18 -9.34
N SER A 423 -23.24 -34.09 -9.94
CA SER A 423 -21.96 -33.48 -9.56
C SER A 423 -21.94 -31.95 -9.60
N ALA A 424 -23.07 -31.27 -9.81
CA ALA A 424 -23.13 -29.82 -9.90
C ALA A 424 -24.42 -29.19 -9.34
N ILE A 425 -24.28 -28.04 -8.69
CA ILE A 425 -25.36 -27.22 -8.10
C ILE A 425 -25.18 -25.77 -8.57
N LEU A 426 -26.26 -25.16 -9.05
CA LEU A 426 -26.35 -23.72 -9.35
C LEU A 426 -26.64 -22.95 -8.07
N LEU A 427 -25.88 -21.89 -7.83
CA LEU A 427 -26.19 -20.83 -6.88
C LEU A 427 -26.64 -19.58 -7.63
N ALA A 428 -27.63 -18.89 -7.09
CA ALA A 428 -28.05 -17.56 -7.52
C ALA A 428 -28.35 -16.69 -6.29
N TRP A 429 -28.14 -15.38 -6.40
CA TRP A 429 -28.38 -14.42 -5.32
C TRP A 429 -28.70 -13.03 -5.86
N GLU A 430 -29.14 -12.14 -4.97
CA GLU A 430 -29.24 -10.70 -5.22
C GLU A 430 -28.03 -9.95 -4.65
N ARG A 431 -27.71 -8.82 -5.28
CA ARG A 431 -26.73 -7.87 -4.77
C ARG A 431 -27.15 -7.34 -3.38
N PRO A 432 -26.19 -6.84 -2.56
CA PRO A 432 -26.50 -6.10 -1.33
C PRO A 432 -27.56 -5.01 -1.50
N LEU A 433 -28.28 -4.68 -0.42
CA LEU A 433 -29.25 -3.58 -0.40
C LEU A 433 -28.56 -2.21 -0.25
N TYR A 434 -27.42 -2.18 0.45
CA TYR A 434 -26.64 -0.97 0.73
C TYR A 434 -25.21 -1.11 0.20
N ASN A 435 -24.64 -0.01 -0.31
CA ASN A 435 -23.30 0.08 -0.90
C ASN A 435 -23.02 -0.93 -2.05
N ALA A 436 -24.07 -1.39 -2.73
CA ALA A 436 -24.01 -2.40 -3.79
C ALA A 436 -23.25 -1.94 -5.05
N ASP A 437 -23.23 -0.64 -5.28
CA ASP A 437 -22.45 0.09 -6.29
C ASP A 437 -20.94 0.00 -6.06
N LYS A 438 -20.52 -0.19 -4.80
CA LYS A 438 -19.10 -0.24 -4.38
C LYS A 438 -18.55 -1.66 -4.27
N VAL A 439 -19.38 -2.68 -4.52
CA VAL A 439 -18.98 -4.09 -4.50
C VAL A 439 -18.12 -4.40 -5.73
N ILE A 440 -16.95 -4.99 -5.52
CA ILE A 440 -15.98 -5.36 -6.56
C ILE A 440 -15.87 -6.88 -6.78
N ALA A 441 -16.27 -7.69 -5.81
CA ALA A 441 -16.20 -9.15 -5.88
C ALA A 441 -17.21 -9.83 -4.93
N TYR A 442 -17.52 -11.10 -5.21
CA TYR A 442 -18.20 -12.00 -4.28
C TYR A 442 -17.30 -13.20 -3.93
N SER A 443 -17.40 -13.69 -2.70
CA SER A 443 -16.80 -14.94 -2.24
C SER A 443 -17.92 -15.93 -1.93
N ILE A 444 -17.87 -17.09 -2.55
CA ILE A 444 -18.80 -18.22 -2.40
C ILE A 444 -18.12 -19.25 -1.53
N HIS A 445 -18.81 -19.69 -0.49
CA HIS A 445 -18.31 -20.64 0.48
C HIS A 445 -19.21 -21.87 0.48
N TYR A 446 -18.63 -23.07 0.44
CA TYR A 446 -19.39 -24.33 0.41
C TYR A 446 -18.71 -25.45 1.19
N MET A 447 -19.53 -26.32 1.78
CA MET A 447 -19.08 -27.41 2.64
C MET A 447 -20.07 -28.58 2.58
N LYS A 448 -19.65 -29.79 2.96
CA LYS A 448 -20.56 -30.93 3.10
C LYS A 448 -21.42 -30.73 4.34
N ALA A 449 -22.74 -30.91 4.23
CA ALA A 449 -23.66 -30.66 5.34
C ALA A 449 -23.67 -31.78 6.41
N GLU A 450 -23.10 -32.95 6.09
CA GLU A 450 -23.08 -34.13 6.97
C GLU A 450 -21.66 -34.70 7.11
N GLY A 451 -21.05 -34.53 8.28
CA GLY A 451 -19.77 -35.13 8.63
C GLY A 451 -19.13 -34.50 9.88
N LEU A 452 -18.12 -35.17 10.45
CA LEU A 452 -17.26 -34.59 11.50
C LEU A 452 -16.13 -33.72 10.90
N ASN A 453 -15.87 -33.85 9.59
CA ASN A 453 -14.89 -33.06 8.86
C ASN A 453 -15.60 -32.01 8.01
N ASN A 454 -15.97 -30.89 8.64
CA ASN A 454 -16.49 -29.71 7.97
C ASN A 454 -15.35 -28.94 7.26
N GLU A 455 -14.77 -29.54 6.22
CA GLU A 455 -13.90 -28.83 5.30
C GLU A 455 -14.73 -27.83 4.49
N GLU A 456 -14.31 -26.56 4.54
CA GLU A 456 -14.93 -25.43 3.85
C GLU A 456 -14.07 -25.06 2.62
N TYR A 457 -14.73 -24.97 1.47
CA TYR A 457 -14.13 -24.61 0.19
C TYR A 457 -14.62 -23.23 -0.24
N GLN A 458 -13.74 -22.45 -0.86
CA GLN A 458 -13.98 -21.04 -1.20
C GLN A 458 -13.69 -20.77 -2.68
N VAL A 459 -14.60 -20.04 -3.36
CA VAL A 459 -14.41 -19.53 -4.72
C VAL A 459 -14.68 -18.03 -4.72
N VAL A 460 -13.79 -17.23 -5.32
CA VAL A 460 -13.96 -15.78 -5.46
C VAL A 460 -14.24 -15.42 -6.91
N ILE A 461 -15.28 -14.63 -7.16
CA ILE A 461 -15.70 -14.16 -8.48
C ILE A 461 -15.88 -12.63 -8.52
N GLY A 462 -16.05 -12.07 -9.71
CA GLY A 462 -16.27 -10.63 -9.93
C GLY A 462 -17.61 -10.12 -9.41
N ASN A 463 -17.86 -8.82 -9.58
CA ASN A 463 -19.16 -8.19 -9.34
C ASN A 463 -20.10 -8.22 -10.56
N ASP A 464 -19.63 -8.71 -11.70
CA ASP A 464 -20.32 -8.77 -12.99
C ASP A 464 -21.55 -9.71 -12.98
N THR A 465 -21.51 -10.72 -12.11
CA THR A 465 -22.47 -11.81 -12.01
C THR A 465 -23.04 -11.92 -10.60
N THR A 466 -24.22 -12.55 -10.48
CA THR A 466 -24.84 -12.92 -9.20
C THR A 466 -25.39 -14.35 -9.23
N SER A 467 -24.70 -15.21 -9.99
CA SER A 467 -24.95 -16.64 -10.06
C SER A 467 -23.65 -17.38 -10.40
N TYR A 468 -23.53 -18.63 -9.96
CA TYR A 468 -22.33 -19.46 -10.14
C TYR A 468 -22.69 -20.94 -10.05
N ILE A 469 -22.03 -21.80 -10.83
CA ILE A 469 -22.20 -23.25 -10.76
C ILE A 469 -21.03 -23.81 -9.96
N VAL A 470 -21.33 -24.49 -8.85
CA VAL A 470 -20.36 -25.28 -8.09
C VAL A 470 -20.38 -26.71 -8.63
N ASP A 471 -19.25 -27.18 -9.15
CA ASP A 471 -19.06 -28.49 -9.78
C ASP A 471 -18.10 -29.40 -8.98
N ASP A 472 -17.69 -30.53 -9.58
CA ASP A 472 -16.92 -31.63 -8.96
C ASP A 472 -17.47 -32.16 -7.61
N LEU A 473 -18.79 -32.06 -7.41
CA LEU A 473 -19.48 -32.54 -6.21
C LEU A 473 -19.67 -34.07 -6.21
N GLU A 474 -19.75 -34.68 -5.02
CA GLU A 474 -20.11 -36.09 -4.85
C GLU A 474 -21.62 -36.30 -5.14
N PRO A 475 -22.05 -37.36 -5.88
CA PRO A 475 -23.46 -37.73 -6.03
C PRO A 475 -24.16 -38.14 -4.76
N ALA A 476 -25.47 -37.90 -4.70
CA ALA A 476 -26.35 -38.19 -3.58
C ALA A 476 -25.84 -37.61 -2.23
N ARG A 477 -25.38 -36.35 -2.23
CA ARG A 477 -24.84 -35.64 -1.06
C ARG A 477 -25.49 -34.30 -0.81
N ASN A 478 -25.65 -33.99 0.47
CA ASN A 478 -26.03 -32.66 0.96
C ASN A 478 -24.81 -31.75 1.08
N TYR A 479 -24.89 -30.57 0.48
CA TYR A 479 -23.92 -29.48 0.60
C TYR A 479 -24.62 -28.22 1.13
N SER A 480 -23.92 -27.41 1.90
CA SER A 480 -24.39 -26.12 2.41
C SER A 480 -23.50 -24.96 1.93
N PHE A 481 -24.11 -23.81 1.67
CA PHE A 481 -23.54 -22.70 0.91
C PHE A 481 -23.86 -21.33 1.56
N TYR A 482 -22.92 -20.40 1.54
CA TYR A 482 -23.16 -18.97 1.87
C TYR A 482 -22.23 -18.05 1.05
N ILE A 483 -22.54 -16.76 0.97
CA ILE A 483 -21.84 -15.79 0.11
C ILE A 483 -21.50 -14.50 0.87
N VAL A 484 -20.34 -13.90 0.57
CA VAL A 484 -19.84 -12.64 1.14
C VAL A 484 -19.52 -11.67 0.00
N ALA A 485 -19.96 -10.41 0.10
CA ALA A 485 -19.62 -9.33 -0.83
C ALA A 485 -18.37 -8.56 -0.37
N TYR A 486 -17.54 -8.12 -1.30
CA TYR A 486 -16.33 -7.35 -1.02
C TYR A 486 -16.35 -5.99 -1.70
N MET A 487 -15.99 -4.94 -0.97
CA MET A 487 -15.67 -3.60 -1.49
C MET A 487 -14.19 -3.28 -1.19
N PRO A 488 -13.59 -2.23 -1.78
CA PRO A 488 -12.19 -1.85 -1.50
C PRO A 488 -11.85 -1.60 -0.02
N MET A 489 -12.85 -1.22 0.79
CA MET A 489 -12.71 -0.91 2.23
C MET A 489 -13.07 -2.07 3.18
N GLY A 490 -13.49 -3.24 2.66
CA GLY A 490 -13.80 -4.41 3.49
C GLY A 490 -14.87 -5.36 2.93
N ALA A 491 -15.17 -6.40 3.71
CA ALA A 491 -16.20 -7.41 3.40
C ALA A 491 -17.53 -7.11 4.11
N SER A 492 -18.63 -7.60 3.51
CA SER A 492 -19.95 -7.66 4.12
C SER A 492 -20.00 -8.67 5.29
N ARG A 493 -21.19 -8.82 5.89
CA ARG A 493 -21.53 -10.05 6.61
C ARG A 493 -21.81 -11.19 5.61
N MET A 494 -21.79 -12.42 6.10
CA MET A 494 -22.29 -13.59 5.39
C MET A 494 -23.76 -13.39 4.99
N SER A 495 -24.17 -13.94 3.84
CA SER A 495 -25.58 -14.18 3.53
C SER A 495 -26.19 -15.19 4.49
N ASP A 496 -27.50 -15.38 4.41
CA ASP A 496 -28.14 -16.59 4.92
C ASP A 496 -27.51 -17.85 4.30
N GLN A 497 -27.58 -18.98 5.00
CA GLN A 497 -27.03 -20.26 4.53
C GLN A 497 -28.12 -21.10 3.87
N VAL A 498 -27.88 -21.60 2.67
CA VAL A 498 -28.76 -22.56 1.97
C VAL A 498 -28.11 -23.93 1.90
N SER A 499 -28.91 -25.00 1.79
CA SER A 499 -28.41 -26.37 1.62
C SER A 499 -29.16 -27.08 0.49
N GLN A 500 -28.45 -27.92 -0.28
CA GLN A 500 -29.00 -28.57 -1.46
C GLN A 500 -28.34 -29.94 -1.72
N HIS A 501 -29.08 -30.86 -2.37
CA HIS A 501 -28.69 -32.25 -2.58
C HIS A 501 -28.32 -32.55 -4.05
N THR A 502 -27.16 -33.15 -4.32
CA THR A 502 -26.78 -33.62 -5.67
C THR A 502 -27.61 -34.84 -6.10
N LEU A 503 -27.83 -35.04 -7.41
CA LEU A 503 -28.61 -36.20 -7.88
C LEU A 503 -27.88 -37.54 -7.63
N GLU A 504 -28.64 -38.63 -7.65
CA GLU A 504 -28.09 -39.98 -7.79
C GLU A 504 -27.47 -40.19 -9.18
N ASP A 505 -26.60 -41.19 -9.30
CA ASP A 505 -25.95 -41.62 -10.53
C ASP A 505 -26.06 -43.16 -10.70
N VAL A 506 -25.50 -43.74 -11.77
CA VAL A 506 -25.41 -45.21 -11.92
C VAL A 506 -24.30 -45.81 -11.03
N PRO A 507 -24.39 -47.08 -10.61
CA PRO A 507 -23.35 -47.71 -9.80
C PRO A 507 -22.01 -47.78 -10.54
N LEU A 508 -20.91 -47.46 -9.85
CA LEU A 508 -19.57 -47.38 -10.44
C LEU A 508 -18.95 -48.76 -10.74
N ARG A 509 -19.50 -49.83 -10.17
CA ARG A 509 -19.01 -51.21 -10.32
C ARG A 509 -20.15 -52.23 -10.22
N THR A 510 -19.91 -53.41 -10.75
CA THR A 510 -20.76 -54.60 -10.63
C THR A 510 -20.46 -55.40 -9.36
N PRO A 511 -21.39 -56.20 -8.84
CA PRO A 511 -21.08 -57.19 -7.80
C PRO A 511 -20.11 -58.28 -8.30
N GLU A 512 -19.20 -58.74 -7.45
CA GLU A 512 -18.38 -59.94 -7.71
C GLU A 512 -19.20 -61.22 -7.47
N LEU A 513 -18.94 -62.28 -8.25
CA LEU A 513 -19.72 -63.50 -8.28
C LEU A 513 -18.98 -64.70 -7.68
N SER A 514 -19.72 -65.55 -6.96
CA SER A 514 -19.28 -66.87 -6.53
C SER A 514 -20.31 -67.91 -6.99
N LEU A 515 -19.85 -68.99 -7.60
CA LEU A 515 -20.66 -70.01 -8.29
C LEU A 515 -20.30 -71.39 -7.74
N THR A 516 -21.30 -72.15 -7.29
CA THR A 516 -21.09 -73.46 -6.65
C THR A 516 -22.08 -74.48 -7.19
N SER A 517 -21.62 -75.61 -7.73
CA SER A 517 -22.53 -76.68 -8.14
C SER A 517 -23.06 -77.47 -6.94
N GLN A 518 -24.38 -77.48 -6.77
CA GLN A 518 -25.06 -78.32 -5.78
C GLN A 518 -25.37 -79.73 -6.33
N SER A 519 -25.55 -79.84 -7.64
CA SER A 519 -25.86 -81.08 -8.37
C SER A 519 -25.28 -81.02 -9.79
N SER A 520 -25.56 -82.04 -10.61
CA SER A 520 -25.32 -81.99 -12.08
C SER A 520 -26.29 -81.08 -12.86
N THR A 521 -27.33 -80.55 -12.21
CA THR A 521 -28.41 -79.75 -12.82
C THR A 521 -28.60 -78.36 -12.19
N ASP A 522 -27.85 -78.01 -11.14
CA ASP A 522 -28.11 -76.81 -10.33
C ASP A 522 -26.80 -76.10 -9.90
N ILE A 523 -26.79 -74.76 -10.01
CA ILE A 523 -25.70 -73.87 -9.61
C ILE A 523 -26.24 -72.83 -8.61
N GLN A 524 -25.67 -72.80 -7.40
CA GLN A 524 -25.87 -71.67 -6.48
C GLN A 524 -25.02 -70.48 -6.94
N VAL A 525 -25.63 -69.31 -7.01
CA VAL A 525 -25.00 -68.03 -7.35
C VAL A 525 -25.06 -67.13 -6.12
N THR A 526 -23.92 -66.58 -5.68
CA THR A 526 -23.84 -65.66 -4.53
C THR A 526 -22.97 -64.45 -4.83
N TRP A 527 -23.26 -63.31 -4.20
CA TRP A 527 -22.55 -62.03 -4.40
C TRP A 527 -22.59 -61.15 -3.14
N GLN A 528 -21.67 -60.19 -3.06
CA GLN A 528 -21.67 -59.18 -1.99
C GLN A 528 -22.40 -57.90 -2.42
N PRO A 529 -23.14 -57.22 -1.52
CA PRO A 529 -23.73 -55.91 -1.80
C PRO A 529 -22.67 -54.83 -2.10
N LEU A 530 -22.99 -53.88 -2.98
CA LEU A 530 -22.09 -52.78 -3.30
C LEU A 530 -22.02 -51.75 -2.15
N PRO A 531 -20.81 -51.34 -1.69
CA PRO A 531 -20.65 -50.27 -0.72
C PRO A 531 -21.27 -48.94 -1.18
N ALA A 532 -21.81 -48.14 -0.25
CA ALA A 532 -22.52 -46.89 -0.55
C ALA A 532 -21.70 -45.85 -1.37
N LYS A 533 -20.37 -45.85 -1.25
CA LYS A 533 -19.49 -45.00 -2.09
C LYS A 533 -19.42 -45.44 -3.56
N LEU A 534 -19.74 -46.70 -3.86
CA LEU A 534 -19.72 -47.29 -5.20
C LEU A 534 -21.12 -47.41 -5.81
N SER A 535 -22.19 -47.39 -5.02
CA SER A 535 -23.57 -47.36 -5.54
C SER A 535 -23.94 -46.00 -6.16
N ARG A 536 -23.29 -44.89 -5.74
CA ARG A 536 -23.54 -43.50 -6.18
C ARG A 536 -25.01 -43.06 -6.09
N GLY A 537 -25.75 -43.68 -5.17
CA GLY A 537 -27.19 -43.57 -5.02
C GLY A 537 -27.76 -44.78 -4.27
N ARG A 538 -29.08 -44.93 -4.27
CA ARG A 538 -29.76 -46.08 -3.66
C ARG A 538 -29.94 -47.19 -4.70
N LEU A 539 -29.50 -48.39 -4.36
CA LEU A 539 -29.69 -49.56 -5.22
C LEU A 539 -31.19 -49.89 -5.38
N SER A 540 -31.57 -50.32 -6.58
CA SER A 540 -32.95 -50.65 -6.94
C SER A 540 -33.15 -52.15 -7.15
N ALA A 541 -32.28 -52.78 -7.95
CA ALA A 541 -32.29 -54.21 -8.27
C ALA A 541 -30.89 -54.75 -8.67
N TYR A 542 -30.78 -56.07 -8.70
CA TYR A 542 -29.71 -56.83 -9.36
C TYR A 542 -30.26 -57.60 -10.58
N ARG A 543 -29.39 -58.00 -11.51
CA ARG A 543 -29.78 -58.80 -12.67
C ARG A 543 -28.69 -59.82 -13.01
N LEU A 544 -29.05 -61.09 -12.96
CA LEU A 544 -28.24 -62.23 -13.35
C LEU A 544 -28.54 -62.60 -14.80
N SER A 545 -27.59 -62.44 -15.70
CA SER A 545 -27.67 -62.98 -17.07
C SER A 545 -26.92 -64.31 -17.15
N TYR A 546 -27.45 -65.29 -17.89
CA TYR A 546 -26.77 -66.56 -18.15
C TYR A 546 -27.05 -67.12 -19.55
N ARG A 547 -26.14 -67.97 -20.04
CA ARG A 547 -26.27 -68.79 -21.27
C ARG A 547 -25.40 -70.04 -21.19
N THR A 548 -25.47 -70.95 -22.15
CA THR A 548 -24.44 -72.00 -22.30
C THR A 548 -23.23 -71.45 -23.08
N ALA A 549 -22.14 -72.22 -23.17
CA ALA A 549 -21.02 -71.90 -24.07
C ALA A 549 -21.24 -72.39 -25.51
N ALA A 550 -22.25 -73.24 -25.77
CA ALA A 550 -22.55 -73.80 -27.09
C ALA A 550 -23.69 -73.06 -27.81
N ASP A 551 -24.68 -72.58 -27.07
CA ASP A 551 -25.76 -71.72 -27.53
C ASP A 551 -25.52 -70.27 -27.04
N GLY A 552 -25.51 -69.33 -27.99
CA GLY A 552 -25.28 -67.92 -27.72
C GLY A 552 -26.43 -67.20 -27.00
N THR A 553 -27.62 -67.81 -26.96
CA THR A 553 -28.88 -67.25 -26.42
C THR A 553 -28.77 -66.88 -24.95
N VAL A 554 -29.03 -65.61 -24.62
CA VAL A 554 -28.92 -65.07 -23.26
C VAL A 554 -30.28 -65.03 -22.57
N THR A 555 -30.41 -65.77 -21.47
CA THR A 555 -31.49 -65.62 -20.50
C THR A 555 -31.08 -64.59 -19.44
N SER A 556 -32.03 -63.93 -18.78
CA SER A 556 -31.75 -63.05 -17.63
C SER A 556 -32.87 -63.10 -16.60
N VAL A 557 -32.50 -62.96 -15.33
CA VAL A 557 -33.39 -62.92 -14.17
C VAL A 557 -33.10 -61.64 -13.39
N GLU A 558 -34.15 -60.89 -13.05
CA GLU A 558 -34.05 -59.73 -12.16
C GLU A 558 -34.29 -60.15 -10.71
N ILE A 559 -33.51 -59.57 -9.80
CA ILE A 559 -33.35 -60.03 -8.42
C ILE A 559 -33.45 -58.81 -7.48
N PRO A 560 -34.20 -58.88 -6.35
CA PRO A 560 -34.37 -57.74 -5.44
C PRO A 560 -33.05 -57.22 -4.83
N GLN A 561 -32.99 -55.90 -4.56
CA GLN A 561 -31.82 -55.22 -3.95
C GLN A 561 -31.34 -55.81 -2.61
N ASN A 562 -32.21 -56.52 -1.89
CA ASN A 562 -31.90 -57.12 -0.58
C ASN A 562 -31.33 -58.55 -0.67
N SER A 563 -31.32 -59.17 -1.86
CA SER A 563 -30.81 -60.53 -2.07
C SER A 563 -29.30 -60.54 -2.30
N THR A 564 -28.62 -61.56 -1.77
CA THR A 564 -27.19 -61.85 -1.96
C THR A 564 -26.93 -63.23 -2.55
N GLU A 565 -28.00 -64.01 -2.82
CA GLU A 565 -27.93 -65.33 -3.42
C GLU A 565 -29.13 -65.66 -4.31
N TYR A 566 -28.94 -66.62 -5.23
CA TYR A 566 -29.93 -67.14 -6.15
C TYR A 566 -29.56 -68.57 -6.60
N LEU A 567 -30.51 -69.51 -6.57
CA LEU A 567 -30.31 -70.88 -7.05
C LEU A 567 -30.75 -71.00 -8.52
N LEU A 568 -29.81 -71.28 -9.42
CA LEU A 568 -30.09 -71.49 -10.84
C LEU A 568 -30.27 -72.99 -11.12
N GLN A 569 -31.47 -73.38 -11.57
CA GLN A 569 -31.91 -74.77 -11.69
C GLN A 569 -32.17 -75.23 -13.14
N ASN A 570 -32.44 -76.53 -13.32
CA ASN A 570 -32.83 -77.17 -14.59
C ASN A 570 -31.75 -77.07 -15.69
N LEU A 571 -30.48 -77.11 -15.29
CA LEU A 571 -29.32 -77.05 -16.18
C LEU A 571 -28.96 -78.43 -16.73
N GLN A 572 -28.27 -78.46 -17.87
CA GLN A 572 -27.76 -79.70 -18.47
C GLN A 572 -26.47 -80.17 -17.75
N PRO A 573 -26.28 -81.48 -17.51
CA PRO A 573 -25.01 -82.03 -17.03
C PRO A 573 -23.82 -81.80 -17.99
N ASP A 574 -22.59 -81.88 -17.46
CA ASP A 574 -21.29 -81.67 -18.16
C ASP A 574 -21.19 -80.42 -19.05
N THR A 575 -22.04 -79.42 -18.81
CA THR A 575 -22.23 -78.28 -19.70
C THR A 575 -21.59 -77.04 -19.10
N ILE A 576 -20.81 -76.30 -19.91
CA ILE A 576 -20.28 -74.99 -19.51
C ILE A 576 -21.40 -73.95 -19.67
N TYR A 577 -21.69 -73.26 -18.58
CA TYR A 577 -22.53 -72.07 -18.53
C TYR A 577 -21.67 -70.81 -18.37
N LEU A 578 -22.16 -69.71 -18.93
CA LEU A 578 -21.57 -68.39 -18.87
C LEU A 578 -22.54 -67.47 -18.12
N LEU A 579 -22.11 -66.88 -17.00
CA LEU A 579 -22.95 -66.08 -16.09
C LEU A 579 -22.36 -64.69 -15.81
N ARG A 580 -23.20 -63.67 -15.56
CA ARG A 580 -22.76 -62.31 -15.16
C ARG A 580 -23.83 -61.56 -14.36
N MET A 581 -23.42 -60.63 -13.50
CA MET A 581 -24.28 -59.86 -12.61
C MET A 581 -24.17 -58.34 -12.87
N ALA A 582 -25.30 -57.65 -12.98
CA ALA A 582 -25.36 -56.18 -12.98
C ALA A 582 -26.19 -55.66 -11.78
N ALA A 583 -25.94 -54.41 -11.37
CA ALA A 583 -26.70 -53.69 -10.36
C ALA A 583 -27.29 -52.39 -10.94
N ALA A 584 -28.34 -51.86 -10.34
CA ALA A 584 -28.94 -50.58 -10.74
C ALA A 584 -29.19 -49.65 -9.54
N THR A 585 -29.22 -48.34 -9.82
CA THR A 585 -29.90 -47.34 -8.96
C THR A 585 -31.25 -46.98 -9.58
N ARG A 586 -31.88 -45.87 -9.13
CA ARG A 586 -33.04 -45.28 -9.83
C ARG A 586 -32.70 -44.68 -11.21
N VAL A 587 -31.41 -44.44 -11.50
CA VAL A 587 -30.94 -43.81 -12.75
C VAL A 587 -30.78 -44.84 -13.87
N GLY A 588 -30.33 -46.05 -13.54
CA GLY A 588 -30.15 -47.13 -14.50
C GLY A 588 -29.22 -48.23 -14.01
N TRP A 589 -28.98 -49.20 -14.89
CA TRP A 589 -28.04 -50.30 -14.68
C TRP A 589 -26.59 -49.83 -14.89
N CYS A 590 -25.65 -50.31 -14.08
CA CYS A 590 -24.24 -50.25 -14.41
C CYS A 590 -23.92 -51.10 -15.65
N GLU A 591 -22.78 -50.85 -16.30
CA GLU A 591 -22.31 -51.71 -17.38
C GLU A 591 -22.15 -53.16 -16.88
N PRO A 592 -22.69 -54.16 -17.61
CA PRO A 592 -22.61 -55.56 -17.18
C PRO A 592 -21.19 -56.11 -17.40
N PRO A 593 -20.66 -56.95 -16.50
CA PRO A 593 -19.29 -57.41 -16.59
C PRO A 593 -19.15 -58.49 -17.67
N THR A 594 -17.91 -58.92 -17.89
CA THR A 594 -17.61 -60.10 -18.69
C THR A 594 -18.17 -61.40 -18.04
N TRP A 595 -18.23 -62.46 -18.84
CA TRP A 595 -18.87 -63.73 -18.52
C TRP A 595 -17.99 -64.65 -17.69
N THR A 596 -18.52 -65.12 -16.56
CA THR A 596 -17.92 -66.10 -15.64
C THR A 596 -18.28 -67.52 -16.07
N SER A 597 -17.35 -68.48 -16.06
CA SER A 597 -17.46 -69.74 -16.82
C SER A 597 -17.49 -71.02 -15.96
N HIS A 598 -18.70 -71.39 -15.53
CA HIS A 598 -18.92 -72.53 -14.63
C HIS A 598 -19.45 -73.76 -15.38
N ARG A 599 -18.80 -74.92 -15.21
CA ARG A 599 -19.27 -76.22 -15.76
C ARG A 599 -20.09 -77.00 -14.73
N THR A 600 -21.22 -77.56 -15.14
CA THR A 600 -22.01 -78.50 -14.33
C THR A 600 -21.35 -79.89 -14.25
N PRO A 601 -21.46 -80.62 -13.12
CA PRO A 601 -20.99 -81.99 -12.98
C PRO A 601 -21.57 -82.96 -14.04
N LYS A 602 -20.80 -84.01 -14.37
CA LYS A 602 -21.22 -85.07 -15.31
C LYS A 602 -22.39 -85.91 -14.81
N THR A 603 -22.41 -86.22 -13.52
CA THR A 603 -23.48 -86.97 -12.85
C THR A 603 -23.62 -86.48 -11.41
N SER A 604 -24.83 -86.56 -10.87
CA SER A 604 -25.04 -86.36 -9.44
C SER A 604 -24.69 -87.66 -8.69
N SER A 605 -23.70 -87.62 -7.81
CA SER A 605 -23.16 -88.81 -7.15
C SER A 605 -22.75 -88.51 -5.71
N SER A 606 -23.32 -89.23 -4.74
CA SER A 606 -22.93 -89.16 -3.33
C SER A 606 -21.58 -89.83 -3.01
N LYS A 607 -20.88 -90.37 -4.01
CA LYS A 607 -19.58 -91.03 -3.87
C LYS A 607 -18.38 -90.12 -4.18
N VAL A 608 -18.61 -88.94 -4.75
CA VAL A 608 -17.56 -87.93 -5.00
C VAL A 608 -17.66 -86.81 -3.96
N PRO A 609 -16.57 -86.04 -3.71
CA PRO A 609 -16.60 -84.94 -2.76
C PRO A 609 -17.60 -83.82 -3.14
N LEU A 610 -18.16 -83.18 -2.11
CA LEU A 610 -18.93 -81.95 -2.27
C LEU A 610 -18.04 -80.79 -2.70
N ALA A 611 -18.65 -79.77 -3.30
CA ALA A 611 -17.95 -78.55 -3.70
C ALA A 611 -17.31 -77.88 -2.47
N PRO A 612 -15.99 -77.58 -2.50
CA PRO A 612 -15.35 -76.90 -1.38
C PRO A 612 -15.75 -75.43 -1.35
N THR A 613 -16.07 -74.91 -0.17
CA THR A 613 -16.44 -73.50 0.02
C THR A 613 -15.21 -72.64 -0.18
N LEU A 614 -15.08 -72.02 -1.36
CA LEU A 614 -13.99 -71.12 -1.73
C LEU A 614 -14.23 -69.72 -1.14
N GLN A 615 -13.14 -69.09 -0.69
CA GLN A 615 -13.05 -67.67 -0.34
C GLN A 615 -11.79 -67.09 -0.98
N LEU A 616 -11.97 -66.14 -1.91
CA LEU A 616 -10.89 -65.39 -2.53
C LEU A 616 -10.70 -64.03 -1.86
N GLU A 617 -9.47 -63.75 -1.43
CA GLU A 617 -9.04 -62.43 -0.96
C GLU A 617 -7.87 -61.92 -1.81
N PRO A 618 -7.94 -60.70 -2.37
CA PRO A 618 -6.78 -60.08 -2.98
C PRO A 618 -5.76 -59.68 -1.90
N LEU A 619 -4.63 -60.38 -1.85
CA LEU A 619 -3.56 -60.14 -0.87
C LEU A 619 -2.76 -58.86 -1.18
N ASN A 620 -2.57 -58.58 -2.47
CA ASN A 620 -1.95 -57.36 -2.99
C ASN A 620 -2.32 -57.21 -4.48
N CYS A 621 -1.69 -56.28 -5.20
CA CYS A 621 -2.00 -56.02 -6.61
C CYS A 621 -1.54 -57.09 -7.63
N THR A 622 -0.74 -58.06 -7.20
CA THR A 622 -0.22 -59.17 -8.03
C THR A 622 -0.39 -60.54 -7.36
N SER A 623 -1.20 -60.63 -6.30
CA SER A 623 -1.48 -61.89 -5.60
C SER A 623 -2.89 -61.97 -5.02
N ILE A 624 -3.48 -63.15 -5.14
CA ILE A 624 -4.77 -63.54 -4.55
C ILE A 624 -4.54 -64.76 -3.66
N VAL A 625 -5.09 -64.74 -2.45
CA VAL A 625 -5.15 -65.90 -1.57
C VAL A 625 -6.50 -66.58 -1.76
N ALA A 626 -6.46 -67.83 -2.20
CA ALA A 626 -7.60 -68.73 -2.20
C ALA A 626 -7.58 -69.55 -0.93
N ARG A 627 -8.60 -69.44 -0.08
CA ARG A 627 -8.83 -70.35 1.06
C ARG A 627 -10.07 -71.18 0.78
N TRP A 628 -10.08 -72.44 1.21
CA TRP A 628 -11.24 -73.30 1.02
C TRP A 628 -11.48 -74.23 2.20
N GLN A 629 -12.73 -74.59 2.41
CA GLN A 629 -13.17 -75.55 3.42
C GLN A 629 -14.01 -76.64 2.77
N THR A 630 -13.81 -77.89 3.18
CA THR A 630 -14.64 -79.02 2.77
C THR A 630 -15.72 -79.30 3.81
N SER A 631 -16.95 -79.54 3.36
CA SER A 631 -18.03 -79.96 4.27
C SER A 631 -17.63 -81.24 5.02
N PRO A 632 -17.86 -81.34 6.35
CA PRO A 632 -17.60 -82.55 7.12
C PRO A 632 -18.52 -83.73 6.75
N GLN A 633 -19.52 -83.50 5.89
CA GLN A 633 -20.38 -84.53 5.30
C GLN A 633 -19.82 -85.09 3.97
N SER A 634 -18.66 -84.60 3.50
CA SER A 634 -18.03 -85.03 2.25
C SER A 634 -17.32 -86.37 2.37
N VAL A 635 -17.30 -87.13 1.27
CA VAL A 635 -16.43 -88.32 1.10
C VAL A 635 -14.95 -87.92 1.20
N THR A 636 -14.12 -88.83 1.74
CA THR A 636 -12.69 -88.64 2.00
C THR A 636 -11.93 -88.06 0.80
N VAL A 637 -11.36 -86.87 1.00
CA VAL A 637 -10.62 -86.12 0.00
C VAL A 637 -9.15 -86.57 -0.02
N GLN A 638 -8.65 -86.86 -1.22
CA GLN A 638 -7.25 -87.26 -1.49
C GLN A 638 -6.37 -86.06 -1.88
N GLY A 639 -6.98 -84.97 -2.34
CA GLY A 639 -6.32 -83.73 -2.72
C GLY A 639 -7.30 -82.75 -3.37
N TYR A 640 -6.79 -81.62 -3.84
CA TYR A 640 -7.58 -80.62 -4.57
C TYR A 640 -6.95 -80.33 -5.93
N ARG A 641 -7.77 -79.84 -6.85
CA ARG A 641 -7.30 -79.26 -8.11
C ARG A 641 -7.76 -77.81 -8.17
N LEU A 642 -6.80 -76.91 -8.38
CA LEU A 642 -7.02 -75.48 -8.56
C LEU A 642 -6.54 -75.09 -9.95
N CYS A 643 -7.36 -74.36 -10.71
CA CYS A 643 -6.90 -73.61 -11.88
C CYS A 643 -7.40 -72.16 -11.78
N TYR A 644 -6.75 -71.27 -12.52
CA TYR A 644 -7.13 -69.85 -12.57
C TYR A 644 -6.85 -69.29 -13.95
N HIS A 645 -7.48 -68.17 -14.29
CA HIS A 645 -7.14 -67.38 -15.47
C HIS A 645 -7.58 -65.93 -15.32
N GLU A 646 -6.91 -65.04 -16.06
CA GLU A 646 -7.43 -63.70 -16.28
C GLU A 646 -8.71 -63.77 -17.11
N GLU A 647 -9.65 -62.88 -16.81
CA GLU A 647 -10.87 -62.68 -17.59
C GLU A 647 -10.55 -62.38 -19.07
N GLY A 648 -10.91 -63.32 -19.95
CA GLY A 648 -10.60 -63.27 -21.40
C GLY A 648 -9.33 -63.99 -21.85
N GLN A 649 -8.53 -64.55 -20.93
CA GLN A 649 -7.35 -65.38 -21.22
C GLN A 649 -7.66 -66.88 -21.04
N PRO A 650 -6.88 -67.80 -21.66
CA PRO A 650 -7.05 -69.25 -21.48
C PRO A 650 -6.70 -69.73 -20.06
N GLU A 651 -7.28 -70.87 -19.67
CA GLU A 651 -7.03 -71.52 -18.37
C GLU A 651 -5.55 -71.88 -18.16
N GLN A 652 -5.00 -71.51 -17.00
CA GLN A 652 -3.66 -71.92 -16.61
C GLN A 652 -3.61 -73.42 -16.24
N PRO A 653 -2.43 -74.07 -16.35
CA PRO A 653 -2.29 -75.49 -16.02
C PRO A 653 -2.80 -75.84 -14.62
N ILE A 654 -3.51 -76.97 -14.51
CA ILE A 654 -4.17 -77.39 -13.27
C ILE A 654 -3.13 -77.72 -12.19
N ILE A 655 -3.22 -77.02 -11.07
CA ILE A 655 -2.37 -77.19 -9.89
C ILE A 655 -2.98 -78.30 -9.02
N GLN A 656 -2.22 -79.38 -8.81
CA GLN A 656 -2.58 -80.46 -7.88
C GLN A 656 -2.12 -80.10 -6.47
N LEU A 657 -2.99 -80.25 -5.48
CA LEU A 657 -2.77 -79.84 -4.08
C LEU A 657 -3.08 -81.01 -3.13
N GLN A 658 -2.36 -81.08 -2.00
CA GLN A 658 -2.48 -82.18 -1.03
C GLN A 658 -3.75 -82.08 -0.17
N ALA A 659 -4.25 -83.21 0.34
CA ALA A 659 -5.48 -83.28 1.15
C ALA A 659 -5.49 -82.36 2.38
N GLN A 660 -4.33 -82.22 3.06
CA GLN A 660 -4.13 -81.34 4.21
C GLN A 660 -4.03 -79.84 3.88
N MET A 661 -4.14 -79.44 2.61
CA MET A 661 -4.02 -78.05 2.18
C MET A 661 -5.40 -77.39 2.06
N TYR A 662 -5.57 -76.25 2.72
CA TYR A 662 -6.84 -75.47 2.77
C TYR A 662 -6.65 -74.00 2.36
N THR A 663 -5.46 -73.64 1.88
CA THR A 663 -5.10 -72.30 1.44
C THR A 663 -4.00 -72.37 0.38
N TYR A 664 -4.06 -71.51 -0.64
CA TYR A 664 -3.07 -71.37 -1.70
C TYR A 664 -2.95 -69.90 -2.11
N THR A 665 -1.72 -69.42 -2.33
CA THR A 665 -1.48 -68.05 -2.81
C THR A 665 -1.15 -68.10 -4.29
N ILE A 666 -2.08 -67.61 -5.11
CA ILE A 666 -1.87 -67.38 -6.53
C ILE A 666 -1.08 -66.07 -6.66
N SER A 667 0.10 -66.10 -7.29
CA SER A 667 1.04 -64.99 -7.34
C SER A 667 1.59 -64.76 -8.75
N GLY A 668 2.07 -63.55 -9.02
CA GLY A 668 2.52 -63.15 -10.37
C GLY A 668 1.37 -62.75 -11.29
N LEU A 669 0.28 -62.24 -10.71
CA LEU A 669 -0.91 -61.77 -11.42
C LEU A 669 -0.76 -60.31 -11.86
N ASP A 670 -1.49 -59.90 -12.90
CA ASP A 670 -1.50 -58.53 -13.38
C ASP A 670 -2.41 -57.63 -12.51
N PRO A 671 -2.09 -56.34 -12.33
CA PRO A 671 -2.90 -55.41 -11.52
C PRO A 671 -4.14 -54.88 -12.25
N ARG A 672 -5.20 -54.57 -11.49
CA ARG A 672 -6.52 -54.14 -12.02
C ARG A 672 -7.18 -55.16 -12.97
N ARG A 673 -6.84 -56.44 -12.85
CA ARG A 673 -7.41 -57.51 -13.68
C ARG A 673 -8.34 -58.38 -12.86
N LYS A 674 -9.40 -58.86 -13.49
CA LYS A 674 -10.32 -59.81 -12.89
C LYS A 674 -9.84 -61.23 -13.19
N TYR A 675 -9.81 -62.05 -12.15
CA TYR A 675 -9.41 -63.44 -12.22
C TYR A 675 -10.59 -64.35 -11.86
N HIS A 676 -10.69 -65.44 -12.61
CA HIS A 676 -11.51 -66.59 -12.28
C HIS A 676 -10.61 -67.58 -11.55
N VAL A 677 -11.07 -68.13 -10.43
CA VAL A 677 -10.37 -69.20 -9.70
C VAL A 677 -11.35 -70.34 -9.47
N LYS A 678 -11.02 -71.49 -10.05
CA LYS A 678 -11.83 -72.70 -10.01
C LYS A 678 -11.14 -73.73 -9.14
N ILE A 679 -11.87 -74.34 -8.21
CA ILE A 679 -11.35 -75.39 -7.35
C ILE A 679 -12.35 -76.54 -7.20
N LEU A 680 -11.83 -77.77 -7.18
CA LEU A 680 -12.59 -78.96 -6.82
C LEU A 680 -11.77 -79.86 -5.88
N ALA A 681 -12.48 -80.65 -5.07
CA ALA A 681 -11.89 -81.69 -4.23
C ALA A 681 -11.90 -83.03 -4.97
N VAL A 682 -10.80 -83.79 -4.90
CA VAL A 682 -10.63 -85.09 -5.56
C VAL A 682 -10.82 -86.20 -4.53
N GLY A 683 -11.73 -87.13 -4.79
CA GLY A 683 -12.00 -88.28 -3.92
C GLY A 683 -11.66 -89.62 -4.58
N GLN A 684 -11.79 -90.71 -3.83
CA GLN A 684 -11.46 -92.06 -4.32
C GLN A 684 -12.30 -92.52 -5.53
N ALA A 685 -13.52 -91.99 -5.69
CA ALA A 685 -14.40 -92.28 -6.83
C ALA A 685 -14.19 -91.34 -8.04
N GLY A 686 -13.30 -90.36 -7.94
CA GLY A 686 -13.05 -89.35 -8.97
C GLY A 686 -13.18 -87.91 -8.47
N ASP A 687 -13.28 -86.99 -9.42
CA ASP A 687 -13.36 -85.55 -9.16
C ASP A 687 -14.73 -85.18 -8.57
N GLY A 688 -14.71 -84.40 -7.49
CA GLY A 688 -15.89 -83.84 -6.84
C GLY A 688 -16.45 -82.63 -7.56
N TYR A 689 -17.48 -82.02 -6.97
CA TYR A 689 -18.08 -80.81 -7.51
C TYR A 689 -17.12 -79.61 -7.38
N GLN A 690 -17.30 -78.61 -8.25
CA GLN A 690 -16.42 -77.46 -8.34
C GLN A 690 -17.10 -76.15 -7.87
N THR A 691 -16.24 -75.23 -7.45
CA THR A 691 -16.58 -73.84 -7.11
C THR A 691 -15.74 -72.92 -8.00
N ASP A 692 -16.37 -71.97 -8.68
CA ASP A 692 -15.73 -70.87 -9.43
C ASP A 692 -16.06 -69.55 -8.71
N GLN A 693 -15.07 -68.71 -8.43
CA GLN A 693 -15.29 -67.39 -7.84
C GLN A 693 -14.47 -66.35 -8.60
N THR A 694 -15.07 -65.17 -8.81
CA THR A 694 -14.37 -64.03 -9.40
C THR A 694 -13.78 -63.13 -8.33
N VAL A 695 -12.61 -62.58 -8.63
CA VAL A 695 -11.95 -61.59 -7.79
C VAL A 695 -11.11 -60.66 -8.66
N SER A 696 -11.29 -59.36 -8.48
CA SER A 696 -10.44 -58.33 -9.08
C SER A 696 -9.15 -58.14 -8.27
N THR A 697 -7.97 -58.23 -8.90
CA THR A 697 -6.76 -57.68 -8.27
C THR A 697 -6.94 -56.18 -8.09
N PRO A 698 -6.62 -55.61 -6.92
CA PRO A 698 -6.53 -54.18 -6.77
C PRO A 698 -5.48 -53.66 -7.75
N GLY A 699 -5.60 -52.40 -8.16
CA GLY A 699 -4.50 -51.78 -8.90
C GLY A 699 -3.25 -51.76 -8.05
N CYS A 700 -2.07 -51.79 -8.69
CA CYS A 700 -0.85 -51.54 -7.94
C CYS A 700 -0.89 -50.11 -7.43
N VAL A 701 -1.17 -50.03 -6.14
CA VAL A 701 -1.21 -48.81 -5.38
C VAL A 701 0.24 -48.37 -5.22
N SER A 702 0.66 -47.47 -6.11
CA SER A 702 1.89 -46.70 -5.92
C SER A 702 1.80 -46.02 -4.55
N ALA A 703 2.80 -46.24 -3.71
CA ALA A 703 2.81 -46.06 -2.26
C ALA A 703 1.94 -44.90 -1.68
N ARG A 704 0.58 -45.06 -1.64
CA ARG A 704 -0.42 -44.07 -1.15
C ARG A 704 -1.76 -44.59 -0.59
N ASP A 705 -2.29 -45.75 -0.99
CA ASP A 705 -3.62 -46.26 -0.56
C ASP A 705 -3.64 -47.76 -0.11
N GLN A 706 -2.73 -48.20 0.75
CA GLN A 706 -3.10 -49.31 1.66
C GLN A 706 -4.05 -48.76 2.74
N LEU A 707 -4.92 -49.59 3.31
CA LEU A 707 -5.72 -49.22 4.48
C LEU A 707 -5.09 -49.78 5.77
N VAL A 708 -3.81 -49.50 6.00
CA VAL A 708 -3.29 -49.54 7.37
C VAL A 708 -4.04 -48.44 8.13
N THR A 709 -4.51 -48.75 9.34
CA THR A 709 -5.05 -47.74 10.26
C THR A 709 -4.05 -46.59 10.35
N ALA A 710 -4.48 -45.38 9.97
CA ALA A 710 -3.59 -44.23 9.83
C ALA A 710 -2.70 -44.14 11.08
N PRO A 711 -1.37 -44.26 10.93
CA PRO A 711 -0.50 -44.48 12.09
C PRO A 711 -0.68 -43.34 13.08
N PRO A 712 -0.47 -43.53 14.39
CA PRO A 712 -0.73 -42.47 15.35
C PRO A 712 0.11 -41.23 15.01
N PRO A 713 -0.35 -40.01 15.35
CA PRO A 713 0.48 -38.82 15.23
C PRO A 713 1.77 -38.99 16.04
N PRO A 714 2.90 -38.39 15.63
CA PRO A 714 4.13 -38.42 16.42
C PRO A 714 3.95 -37.81 17.81
N ASP A 715 4.15 -38.61 18.85
CA ASP A 715 4.08 -38.17 20.24
C ASP A 715 5.28 -37.31 20.63
N HIS A 716 5.15 -36.52 21.71
CA HIS A 716 6.26 -35.79 22.33
C HIS A 716 7.08 -34.95 21.32
N VAL A 717 6.40 -34.20 20.44
CA VAL A 717 7.05 -33.24 19.54
C VAL A 717 7.69 -32.13 20.37
N ILE A 718 9.01 -32.18 20.50
CA ILE A 718 9.81 -31.15 21.18
C ILE A 718 10.49 -30.31 20.10
N VAL A 719 10.18 -29.01 20.12
CA VAL A 719 10.74 -28.02 19.21
C VAL A 719 11.78 -27.19 19.96
N LEU A 720 12.99 -27.07 19.39
CA LEU A 720 14.10 -26.28 19.94
C LEU A 720 14.68 -25.40 18.83
N ALA A 721 14.72 -24.09 19.05
CA ALA A 721 15.42 -23.19 18.15
C ALA A 721 16.94 -23.39 18.26
N ASN A 722 17.60 -23.75 17.16
CA ASN A 722 19.05 -24.00 17.12
C ASN A 722 19.84 -22.73 16.79
N ASN A 723 19.29 -21.95 15.86
CA ASN A 723 19.81 -20.65 15.49
C ASN A 723 18.64 -19.81 14.94
N SER A 724 18.96 -18.77 14.19
CA SER A 724 18.01 -17.77 13.73
C SER A 724 17.15 -18.19 12.56
N SER A 725 17.69 -18.92 11.59
CA SER A 725 16.96 -19.41 10.43
C SER A 725 16.65 -20.91 10.52
N ALA A 726 17.01 -21.55 11.64
CA ALA A 726 16.85 -22.98 11.84
C ALA A 726 16.39 -23.42 13.24
N VAL A 727 15.45 -24.35 13.24
CA VAL A 727 14.81 -24.96 14.41
C VAL A 727 14.91 -26.47 14.26
N SER A 728 15.44 -27.18 15.26
CA SER A 728 15.36 -28.64 15.29
C SER A 728 14.14 -29.10 16.04
N LEU A 729 13.39 -29.97 15.37
CA LEU A 729 12.32 -30.74 15.96
C LEU A 729 12.85 -32.14 16.24
N ARG A 730 12.42 -32.72 17.36
CA ARG A 730 12.55 -34.14 17.69
C ARG A 730 11.19 -34.65 18.18
N TRP A 731 10.89 -35.91 17.92
CA TRP A 731 9.60 -36.51 18.31
C TRP A 731 9.75 -38.00 18.63
N GLY A 732 8.86 -38.52 19.45
CA GLY A 732 8.69 -39.96 19.63
C GLY A 732 8.21 -40.61 18.32
N ARG A 733 8.66 -41.83 18.04
CA ARG A 733 7.94 -42.69 17.10
C ARG A 733 6.83 -43.38 17.89
N PRO A 734 5.55 -43.22 17.52
CA PRO A 734 4.45 -43.89 18.19
C PRO A 734 4.54 -45.41 17.96
N ALA A 735 3.93 -46.19 18.87
CA ALA A 735 3.88 -47.64 18.74
C ALA A 735 2.79 -48.06 17.72
N PHE A 736 3.20 -48.79 16.67
CA PHE A 736 2.29 -49.42 15.70
C PHE A 736 2.94 -50.69 15.13
N THR A 737 2.11 -51.68 14.77
CA THR A 737 2.53 -53.07 14.51
C THR A 737 2.98 -53.35 13.07
N SER A 738 2.73 -52.46 12.12
CA SER A 738 2.96 -52.68 10.68
C SER A 738 3.98 -51.71 10.07
N GLY A 739 5.10 -52.23 9.56
CA GLY A 739 6.03 -51.49 8.69
C GLY A 739 7.17 -50.74 9.38
N LYS A 740 8.22 -50.44 8.60
CA LYS A 740 9.24 -49.46 9.00
C LYS A 740 8.72 -48.07 8.65
N ALA A 741 8.91 -47.10 9.54
CA ALA A 741 8.60 -45.70 9.24
C ALA A 741 9.42 -45.26 8.01
N VAL A 742 8.74 -44.74 6.98
CA VAL A 742 9.37 -44.39 5.69
C VAL A 742 9.83 -42.94 5.72
N SER A 743 8.99 -42.02 6.21
CA SER A 743 9.38 -40.63 6.45
C SER A 743 8.45 -39.97 7.48
N TYR A 744 8.71 -38.70 7.79
CA TYR A 744 7.81 -37.80 8.48
C TYR A 744 7.74 -36.50 7.66
N THR A 745 6.57 -35.90 7.54
CA THR A 745 6.43 -34.51 7.07
C THR A 745 6.24 -33.59 8.26
N VAL A 746 7.04 -32.53 8.34
CA VAL A 746 6.81 -31.38 9.23
C VAL A 746 6.15 -30.28 8.42
N ARG A 747 5.00 -29.76 8.86
CA ARG A 747 4.50 -28.44 8.45
C ARG A 747 5.06 -27.39 9.39
N CYS A 748 5.49 -26.28 8.82
CA CYS A 748 5.94 -25.08 9.53
C CYS A 748 5.23 -23.87 8.91
N THR A 749 4.39 -23.18 9.69
CA THR A 749 3.62 -22.01 9.22
C THR A 749 3.91 -20.81 10.11
N PRO A 750 4.24 -19.63 9.58
CA PRO A 750 4.35 -18.43 10.40
C PRO A 750 2.96 -18.07 10.98
N VAL A 751 2.89 -17.90 12.30
CA VAL A 751 1.62 -17.69 13.01
C VAL A 751 0.97 -16.39 12.56
N GLY A 752 -0.27 -16.48 12.09
CA GLY A 752 -1.05 -15.33 11.61
C GLY A 752 -0.90 -15.00 10.13
N THR A 753 -0.15 -15.78 9.33
CA THR A 753 -0.11 -15.57 7.87
C THR A 753 -1.43 -15.95 7.21
N HIS A 754 -1.89 -15.11 6.28
CA HIS A 754 -2.96 -15.43 5.32
C HIS A 754 -2.40 -15.93 3.97
N ASN A 755 -1.08 -15.82 3.77
CA ASN A 755 -0.43 -16.16 2.51
C ASN A 755 0.00 -17.63 2.51
N ALA A 756 -0.70 -18.45 1.73
CA ALA A 756 -0.44 -19.88 1.58
C ALA A 756 0.99 -20.22 1.12
N SER A 757 1.66 -19.33 0.38
CA SER A 757 3.06 -19.54 -0.07
C SER A 757 4.09 -19.47 1.07
N ALA A 758 3.72 -18.97 2.25
CA ALA A 758 4.58 -18.97 3.43
C ALA A 758 4.56 -20.29 4.23
N ILE A 759 3.67 -21.24 3.88
CA ILE A 759 3.57 -22.54 4.55
C ILE A 759 4.65 -23.48 4.01
N ARG A 760 5.56 -23.93 4.87
CA ARG A 760 6.68 -24.83 4.50
C ARG A 760 6.38 -26.25 4.91
N TYR A 761 6.69 -27.21 4.03
CA TYR A 761 6.60 -28.64 4.29
C TYR A 761 7.97 -29.29 4.08
N LEU A 762 8.45 -30.07 5.06
CA LEU A 762 9.77 -30.71 5.02
C LEU A 762 9.65 -32.20 5.32
N GLN A 763 10.32 -33.03 4.53
CA GLN A 763 10.30 -34.49 4.69
C GLN A 763 11.64 -35.00 5.23
N THR A 764 11.60 -35.93 6.19
CA THR A 764 12.77 -36.56 6.81
C THR A 764 12.53 -38.04 7.05
N THR A 765 13.57 -38.88 6.98
CA THR A 765 13.49 -40.31 7.37
C THR A 765 13.85 -40.52 8.85
N ARG A 766 14.33 -39.47 9.53
CA ARG A 766 14.76 -39.50 10.94
C ARG A 766 13.64 -38.98 11.86
N GLN A 767 13.67 -39.38 13.13
CA GLN A 767 12.83 -38.84 14.22
C GLN A 767 13.20 -37.39 14.63
N ASN A 768 14.02 -36.73 13.81
CA ASN A 768 14.36 -35.34 13.94
C ASN A 768 14.51 -34.70 12.55
N VAL A 769 14.31 -33.39 12.51
CA VAL A 769 14.70 -32.56 11.37
C VAL A 769 15.10 -31.18 11.87
N MET A 770 16.17 -30.64 11.32
CA MET A 770 16.46 -29.22 11.40
C MET A 770 15.75 -28.54 10.22
N VAL A 771 14.63 -27.88 10.51
CA VAL A 771 14.00 -26.96 9.56
C VAL A 771 14.95 -25.79 9.39
N LYS A 772 15.17 -25.35 8.14
CA LYS A 772 16.11 -24.27 7.78
C LYS A 772 15.43 -23.26 6.87
N ASN A 773 16.08 -22.11 6.68
CA ASN A 773 15.58 -20.99 5.88
C ASN A 773 14.23 -20.48 6.41
N LEU A 774 14.06 -20.53 7.73
CA LEU A 774 13.01 -19.80 8.43
C LEU A 774 13.42 -18.34 8.62
N ASP A 775 12.42 -17.50 8.79
CA ASP A 775 12.55 -16.07 9.05
C ASP A 775 12.93 -15.89 10.54
N PRO A 776 13.89 -15.01 10.88
CA PRO A 776 14.40 -14.88 12.24
C PRO A 776 13.36 -14.30 13.20
N ASN A 777 13.52 -14.58 14.50
CA ASN A 777 12.66 -14.07 15.58
C ASN A 777 11.15 -14.33 15.38
N THR A 778 10.76 -15.20 14.45
CA THR A 778 9.38 -15.35 13.97
C THR A 778 8.73 -16.53 14.67
N ARG A 779 7.49 -16.36 15.13
CA ARG A 779 6.73 -17.44 15.78
C ARG A 779 6.10 -18.32 14.71
N TYR A 780 6.44 -19.59 14.73
CA TYR A 780 5.87 -20.62 13.86
C TYR A 780 5.00 -21.58 14.67
N GLU A 781 3.93 -22.05 14.05
CA GLU A 781 3.35 -23.34 14.40
C GLU A 781 4.14 -24.46 13.73
N PHE A 782 4.37 -25.53 14.47
CA PHE A 782 4.92 -26.77 13.95
C PHE A 782 3.94 -27.91 14.22
N VAL A 783 3.68 -28.70 13.18
CA VAL A 783 3.02 -30.00 13.33
C VAL A 783 3.77 -31.04 12.52
N VAL A 784 3.87 -32.25 13.06
CA VAL A 784 4.55 -33.38 12.44
C VAL A 784 3.53 -34.46 12.13
N ARG A 785 3.66 -35.12 10.98
CA ARG A 785 2.95 -36.36 10.67
C ARG A 785 3.93 -37.42 10.19
N LEU A 786 3.69 -38.66 10.59
CA LEU A 786 4.43 -39.84 10.19
C LEU A 786 3.88 -40.38 8.85
N HIS A 787 4.78 -40.86 8.00
CA HIS A 787 4.47 -41.61 6.79
C HIS A 787 5.02 -43.02 6.89
N VAL A 788 4.15 -44.00 6.70
CA VAL A 788 4.48 -45.43 6.63
C VAL A 788 3.99 -45.91 5.29
N ASP A 789 4.92 -46.23 4.39
CA ASP A 789 4.70 -46.61 2.99
C ASP A 789 3.70 -45.69 2.28
N GLN A 790 2.43 -46.05 2.38
CA GLN A 790 1.30 -45.48 1.68
C GLN A 790 0.55 -44.43 2.54
N MET A 791 0.46 -44.65 3.85
CA MET A 791 -0.40 -43.87 4.75
C MET A 791 0.33 -42.65 5.33
N SER A 792 -0.47 -41.66 5.74
CA SER A 792 -0.04 -40.55 6.59
C SER A 792 -0.78 -40.62 7.93
N SER A 793 -0.11 -40.32 9.04
CA SER A 793 -0.80 -40.05 10.31
C SER A 793 -1.64 -38.76 10.21
N PRO A 794 -2.58 -38.55 11.14
CA PRO A 794 -2.99 -37.20 11.52
C PRO A 794 -1.78 -36.33 11.86
N TRP A 795 -1.96 -35.01 11.81
CA TRP A 795 -0.98 -34.08 12.35
C TRP A 795 -0.87 -34.24 13.88
N SER A 796 0.33 -34.06 14.43
CA SER A 796 0.54 -33.91 15.88
C SER A 796 -0.25 -32.72 16.43
N SER A 797 -0.34 -32.64 17.76
CA SER A 797 -0.68 -31.39 18.43
C SER A 797 0.22 -30.24 17.92
N VAL A 798 -0.35 -29.04 17.84
CA VAL A 798 0.36 -27.85 17.36
C VAL A 798 1.35 -27.39 18.41
N VAL A 799 2.64 -27.46 18.08
CA VAL A 799 3.71 -26.95 18.95
C VAL A 799 4.18 -25.61 18.40
N TYR A 800 3.88 -24.54 19.13
CA TYR A 800 4.36 -23.20 18.79
C TYR A 800 5.78 -22.99 19.30
N HIS A 801 6.66 -22.50 18.43
CA HIS A 801 8.01 -22.09 18.83
C HIS A 801 8.45 -20.87 18.03
N ARG A 802 9.41 -20.11 18.55
CA ARG A 802 9.99 -18.94 17.85
C ARG A 802 11.39 -19.33 17.38
N THR A 803 11.79 -18.94 16.17
CA THR A 803 13.21 -18.93 15.78
C THR A 803 14.02 -18.04 16.72
N LEU A 804 15.33 -18.29 16.86
CA LEU A 804 16.18 -17.30 17.55
C LEU A 804 16.26 -16.02 16.69
N GLN A 805 16.77 -14.93 17.28
CA GLN A 805 17.08 -13.72 16.51
C GLN A 805 18.30 -13.99 15.60
N ALA A 806 18.35 -13.41 14.41
CA ALA A 806 19.56 -13.41 13.57
C ALA A 806 20.39 -12.17 13.88
N ALA A 807 21.72 -12.29 13.85
CA ALA A 807 22.53 -11.15 13.40
C ALA A 807 21.99 -10.72 12.01
N PRO A 808 21.72 -9.43 11.75
CA PRO A 808 21.08 -8.98 10.52
C PRO A 808 21.80 -9.54 9.28
N SER A 809 21.06 -10.11 8.31
CA SER A 809 21.64 -10.70 7.11
C SER A 809 21.75 -9.72 5.93
N GLN A 810 21.15 -8.54 6.05
CA GLN A 810 21.36 -7.40 5.16
C GLN A 810 22.11 -6.26 5.87
N PRO A 811 22.95 -5.50 5.14
CA PRO A 811 23.58 -4.32 5.69
C PRO A 811 22.57 -3.17 5.84
N PRO A 812 22.90 -2.10 6.59
CA PRO A 812 22.12 -0.88 6.61
C PRO A 812 21.99 -0.30 5.21
N GLU A 813 20.78 0.09 4.82
CA GLU A 813 20.47 0.58 3.48
C GLU A 813 20.79 2.06 3.30
N GLY A 814 21.06 2.47 2.07
CA GLY A 814 21.10 3.88 1.70
C GLY A 814 22.16 4.71 2.43
N VAL A 815 23.27 4.09 2.85
CA VAL A 815 24.37 4.74 3.57
C VAL A 815 24.84 6.00 2.82
N ARG A 816 24.82 7.13 3.52
CA ARG A 816 25.30 8.43 3.06
C ARG A 816 26.35 8.95 4.03
N VAL A 817 27.38 9.60 3.48
CA VAL A 817 28.41 10.29 4.26
C VAL A 817 28.45 11.72 3.76
N THR A 818 28.11 12.67 4.62
CA THR A 818 28.04 14.09 4.32
C THR A 818 28.99 14.84 5.25
N LEU A 819 29.97 15.54 4.69
CA LEU A 819 30.88 16.39 5.44
C LEU A 819 30.08 17.53 6.10
N ILE A 820 30.24 17.73 7.40
CA ILE A 820 29.62 18.86 8.14
C ILE A 820 30.66 19.97 8.29
N GLU A 821 31.85 19.60 8.75
CA GLU A 821 32.99 20.48 9.00
C GLU A 821 34.27 19.86 8.41
N ASP A 822 35.34 20.64 8.29
CA ASP A 822 36.58 20.25 7.59
C ASP A 822 37.22 18.92 8.07
N ASP A 823 37.02 18.54 9.33
CA ASP A 823 37.49 17.27 9.92
C ASP A 823 36.36 16.33 10.37
N THR A 824 35.09 16.65 10.13
CA THR A 824 33.94 15.99 10.79
C THR A 824 32.77 15.76 9.83
N ALA A 825 32.26 14.52 9.77
CA ALA A 825 31.23 14.09 8.82
C ALA A 825 30.08 13.33 9.48
N LEU A 826 28.84 13.63 9.06
CA LEU A 826 27.67 12.83 9.40
C LEU A 826 27.62 11.60 8.49
N VAL A 827 27.44 10.44 9.11
CA VAL A 827 27.09 9.19 8.44
C VAL A 827 25.63 8.90 8.78
N SER A 828 24.79 8.68 7.79
CA SER A 828 23.38 8.32 7.97
C SER A 828 23.01 7.11 7.11
N TRP A 829 22.02 6.35 7.55
CA TRP A 829 21.57 5.12 6.91
C TRP A 829 20.08 4.88 7.15
N ARG A 830 19.55 3.80 6.59
CA ARG A 830 18.26 3.21 6.96
C ARG A 830 18.50 1.86 7.62
N GLU A 831 17.57 1.45 8.48
CA GLU A 831 17.56 0.10 9.03
C GLU A 831 17.49 -0.93 7.88
N PRO A 832 18.09 -2.13 8.02
CA PRO A 832 17.95 -3.19 7.01
C PRO A 832 16.47 -3.53 6.79
N THR A 833 16.06 -3.77 5.55
CA THR A 833 14.64 -4.03 5.20
C THR A 833 14.14 -5.45 5.56
N GLU A 834 14.80 -6.10 6.52
CA GLU A 834 14.50 -7.46 6.98
C GLU A 834 13.39 -7.48 8.02
N SER A 835 12.27 -8.12 7.70
CA SER A 835 11.17 -8.29 8.65
C SER A 835 11.58 -9.10 9.89
N ASN A 836 11.05 -8.68 11.04
CA ASN A 836 11.22 -9.31 12.36
C ASN A 836 12.63 -9.28 12.99
N VAL A 837 13.65 -8.74 12.29
CA VAL A 837 14.98 -8.49 12.87
C VAL A 837 14.95 -7.20 13.69
N VAL A 838 15.15 -7.30 15.00
CA VAL A 838 15.40 -6.13 15.86
C VAL A 838 16.90 -5.85 15.86
N VAL A 839 17.31 -4.69 15.36
CA VAL A 839 18.69 -4.19 15.48
C VAL A 839 18.86 -3.58 16.88
N THR A 840 19.95 -3.89 17.58
CA THR A 840 20.23 -3.27 18.90
C THR A 840 21.50 -2.41 18.90
N ARG A 841 22.33 -2.49 17.86
CA ARG A 841 23.53 -1.66 17.69
C ARG A 841 23.93 -1.55 16.21
N TYR A 842 24.49 -0.43 15.79
CA TYR A 842 25.21 -0.29 14.52
C TYR A 842 26.71 -0.15 14.78
N THR A 843 27.54 -0.77 13.93
CA THR A 843 29.00 -0.64 13.95
C THR A 843 29.47 0.04 12.67
N ILE A 844 29.94 1.27 12.79
CA ILE A 844 30.51 2.07 11.70
C ILE A 844 32.02 1.81 11.69
N LEU A 845 32.55 1.31 10.57
CA LEU A 845 33.98 1.22 10.31
C LEU A 845 34.38 2.33 9.33
N TYR A 846 35.40 3.10 9.71
CA TYR A 846 35.94 4.17 8.87
C TYR A 846 37.47 4.21 8.91
N ALA A 847 38.10 4.56 7.79
CA ALA A 847 39.56 4.59 7.67
C ALA A 847 39.99 5.58 6.59
N SER A 848 41.14 6.24 6.75
CA SER A 848 41.78 6.89 5.59
C SER A 848 42.22 5.82 4.60
N GLN A 849 42.20 6.12 3.30
CA GLN A 849 42.51 5.15 2.24
C GLN A 849 43.91 4.53 2.42
N LYS A 850 44.87 5.27 2.99
CA LYS A 850 46.19 4.77 3.40
C LYS A 850 46.12 3.81 4.59
N ALA A 851 45.37 4.16 5.64
CA ALA A 851 45.19 3.30 6.80
C ALA A 851 44.47 1.99 6.41
N TRP A 852 43.46 2.07 5.54
CA TRP A 852 42.77 0.92 4.98
C TRP A 852 43.70 0.00 4.18
N ILE A 853 44.56 0.54 3.30
CA ILE A 853 45.57 -0.24 2.57
C ILE A 853 46.55 -0.92 3.54
N ALA A 854 46.85 -0.28 4.69
CA ALA A 854 47.60 -0.87 5.78
C ALA A 854 46.76 -1.78 6.72
N GLY A 855 45.49 -2.07 6.41
CA GLY A 855 44.58 -2.92 7.19
C GLY A 855 43.93 -2.29 8.42
N HIS A 856 44.21 -1.02 8.72
CA HIS A 856 43.78 -0.35 9.95
C HIS A 856 42.43 0.37 9.75
N TRP A 857 41.44 0.05 10.60
CA TRP A 857 40.13 0.68 10.65
C TRP A 857 39.87 1.30 12.03
N GLN A 858 39.23 2.46 12.06
CA GLN A 858 38.61 3.05 13.25
C GLN A 858 37.18 2.52 13.39
N ILE A 859 36.73 2.32 14.64
CA ILE A 859 35.45 1.68 14.97
C ILE A 859 34.62 2.64 15.82
N LEU A 860 33.39 2.91 15.40
CA LEU A 860 32.39 3.64 16.16
C LEU A 860 31.13 2.79 16.30
N GLN A 861 30.51 2.79 17.48
CA GLN A 861 29.26 2.06 17.73
C GLN A 861 28.15 3.03 18.15
N ARG A 862 26.92 2.72 17.74
CA ARG A 862 25.67 3.43 18.12
C ARG A 862 24.58 2.42 18.44
N GLU A 863 23.59 2.80 19.24
CA GLU A 863 22.45 1.94 19.56
C GLU A 863 21.53 1.73 18.34
N GLY A 864 20.79 0.61 18.33
CA GLY A 864 19.97 0.20 17.17
C GLY A 864 18.80 1.13 16.83
N SER A 865 18.40 1.99 17.76
CA SER A 865 17.42 3.08 17.58
C SER A 865 17.97 4.30 16.82
N HIS A 866 19.28 4.37 16.59
CA HIS A 866 19.94 5.51 15.96
C HIS A 866 20.43 5.13 14.55
N THR A 867 19.88 5.80 13.54
CA THR A 867 20.21 5.59 12.11
C THR A 867 21.25 6.58 11.57
N MET A 868 22.00 7.24 12.46
CA MET A 868 23.07 8.18 12.11
C MET A 868 24.16 8.29 13.18
N ALA A 869 25.35 8.76 12.78
CA ALA A 869 26.52 8.97 13.62
C ALA A 869 27.46 10.06 13.08
N LEU A 870 28.07 10.88 13.95
CA LEU A 870 29.24 11.69 13.59
C LEU A 870 30.52 10.85 13.53
N LEU A 871 31.36 11.12 12.53
CA LEU A 871 32.76 10.75 12.48
C LEU A 871 33.60 12.03 12.64
N GLU A 872 34.42 12.10 13.68
CA GLU A 872 35.19 13.30 14.06
C GLU A 872 36.70 13.11 13.83
N LYS A 873 37.46 14.20 13.81
CA LYS A 873 38.94 14.21 13.81
C LYS A 873 39.57 13.53 12.58
N LEU A 874 38.94 13.71 11.42
CA LEU A 874 39.38 13.14 10.16
C LEU A 874 40.51 13.98 9.53
N GLU A 875 41.55 13.33 9.01
CA GLU A 875 42.73 14.01 8.46
C GLU A 875 42.47 14.64 7.07
N LEU A 876 42.46 15.98 7.02
CA LEU A 876 42.40 16.77 5.79
C LEU A 876 43.41 16.34 4.72
N GLY A 877 42.91 16.10 3.50
CA GLY A 877 43.73 15.68 2.36
C GLY A 877 43.89 14.17 2.18
N ASN A 878 43.21 13.36 3.00
CA ASN A 878 43.01 11.95 2.72
C ASN A 878 41.58 11.69 2.21
N VAL A 879 41.41 10.68 1.35
CA VAL A 879 40.09 10.05 1.14
C VAL A 879 39.83 9.14 2.34
N TYR A 880 38.63 9.22 2.93
CA TYR A 880 38.14 8.30 3.94
C TYR A 880 37.15 7.31 3.33
N LEU A 881 37.23 6.06 3.77
CA LEU A 881 36.36 4.97 3.36
C LEU A 881 35.48 4.62 4.56
N VAL A 882 34.16 4.59 4.37
CA VAL A 882 33.17 4.31 5.44
C VAL A 882 32.28 3.15 5.04
N LYS A 883 32.00 2.24 5.97
CA LYS A 883 31.03 1.14 5.81
C LYS A 883 30.39 0.82 7.17
N ILE A 884 29.15 0.33 7.17
CA ILE A 884 28.37 0.12 8.40
C ILE A 884 27.78 -1.28 8.42
N SER A 885 27.81 -1.96 9.57
CA SER A 885 26.99 -3.16 9.81
C SER A 885 25.89 -2.87 10.84
N ALA A 886 24.74 -3.50 10.63
CA ALA A 886 23.70 -3.63 11.66
C ALA A 886 24.07 -4.82 12.56
N SER A 887 23.75 -4.75 13.85
CA SER A 887 24.06 -5.81 14.82
C SER A 887 22.98 -5.92 15.89
N ASN A 888 22.84 -7.10 16.48
CA ASN A 888 21.97 -7.29 17.63
C ASN A 888 22.57 -8.27 18.65
N GLN A 889 21.76 -8.72 19.60
CA GLN A 889 22.16 -9.61 20.70
C GLN A 889 22.75 -10.96 20.24
N VAL A 890 22.62 -11.32 18.96
CA VAL A 890 23.16 -12.57 18.37
C VAL A 890 24.42 -12.35 17.54
N GLY A 891 24.72 -11.11 17.11
CA GLY A 891 25.98 -10.77 16.45
C GLY A 891 25.92 -9.59 15.49
N ASP A 892 27.05 -9.32 14.86
CA ASP A 892 27.21 -8.31 13.81
C ASP A 892 26.84 -8.89 12.43
N GLY A 893 26.03 -8.15 11.68
CA GLY A 893 25.66 -8.45 10.29
C GLY A 893 26.72 -8.00 9.27
N PRO A 894 26.44 -8.12 7.96
CA PRO A 894 27.37 -7.70 6.92
C PRO A 894 27.52 -6.18 6.90
N PHE A 895 28.68 -5.73 6.43
CA PHE A 895 28.91 -4.31 6.17
C PHE A 895 28.27 -3.87 4.86
N SER A 896 27.82 -2.62 4.82
CA SER A 896 27.38 -1.92 3.60
C SER A 896 28.48 -1.90 2.53
N ASN A 897 28.10 -1.47 1.32
CA ASN A 897 29.10 -0.97 0.39
C ASN A 897 29.95 0.12 1.06
N ILE A 898 31.21 0.22 0.64
CA ILE A 898 32.06 1.34 1.04
C ILE A 898 31.52 2.60 0.36
N VAL A 899 31.44 3.68 1.14
CA VAL A 899 31.20 5.05 0.66
C VAL A 899 32.49 5.84 0.87
N GLU A 900 32.93 6.54 -0.17
CA GLU A 900 34.16 7.34 -0.13
C GLU A 900 33.85 8.81 0.20
N LEU A 901 34.61 9.37 1.13
CA LEU A 901 34.58 10.77 1.56
C LEU A 901 35.94 11.42 1.27
N ALA A 902 36.04 12.17 0.17
CA ALA A 902 37.27 12.83 -0.22
C ALA A 902 37.47 14.16 0.53
N LEU A 903 38.22 14.15 1.64
CA LEU A 903 38.57 15.38 2.36
C LEU A 903 39.60 16.17 1.55
N LYS A 904 39.19 17.32 1.04
CA LYS A 904 40.08 18.21 0.28
C LYS A 904 41.18 18.73 1.20
N ARG A 905 42.41 18.78 0.68
CA ARG A 905 43.57 19.18 1.49
C ARG A 905 43.52 20.68 1.74
N GLY A 906 43.14 21.07 2.95
CA GLY A 906 43.06 22.48 3.37
C GLY A 906 44.34 23.25 3.09
N SER A 907 44.20 24.49 2.59
CA SER A 907 45.34 25.38 2.39
C SER A 907 45.94 25.76 3.74
N ASN A 908 47.25 25.61 3.91
CA ASN A 908 47.95 25.86 5.18
C ASN A 908 47.69 27.27 5.71
N HIS A 909 47.12 27.40 6.92
CA HIS A 909 47.51 28.46 7.85
C HIS A 909 47.41 28.01 9.32
N ARG A 910 48.50 28.20 10.07
CA ARG A 910 48.64 27.85 11.50
C ARG A 910 47.87 28.82 12.41
N SER A 911 47.27 28.30 13.50
CA SER A 911 47.40 28.94 14.83
C SER A 911 47.15 27.95 15.99
N LYS A 912 47.40 28.40 17.22
CA LYS A 912 47.55 27.62 18.46
C LYS A 912 46.25 27.44 19.27
N ASN A 913 46.16 26.30 19.95
CA ASN A 913 45.40 26.02 21.19
C ASN A 913 45.58 27.06 22.33
N PRO A 914 44.82 27.00 23.45
CA PRO A 914 43.38 26.64 23.63
C PRO A 914 42.63 27.48 24.71
N ARG A 915 41.31 27.25 24.94
CA ARG A 915 40.67 26.91 26.27
C ARG A 915 39.14 27.14 26.36
N HIS A 916 38.43 26.07 26.73
CA HIS A 916 37.26 25.94 27.64
C HIS A 916 35.87 26.57 27.40
N SER A 917 34.91 25.82 27.97
CA SER A 917 33.53 26.13 28.43
C SER A 917 32.42 26.44 27.41
N ASP A 918 31.64 25.39 27.14
CA ASP A 918 30.21 25.29 27.44
C ASP A 918 29.20 26.27 26.81
N SER A 919 28.70 25.93 25.61
CA SER A 919 27.26 25.77 25.36
C SER A 919 26.97 25.09 24.01
N PHE A 920 25.91 24.27 23.94
CA PHE A 920 25.31 23.83 22.67
C PHE A 920 24.64 25.02 21.97
N PRO A 921 24.52 24.99 20.63
CA PRO A 921 23.19 24.74 20.08
C PRO A 921 23.16 23.83 18.84
N ASP A 922 21.93 23.60 18.36
CA ASP A 922 21.55 22.70 17.29
C ASP A 922 22.09 23.01 15.88
N THR A 923 22.00 21.95 15.08
CA THR A 923 21.99 21.92 13.62
C THR A 923 21.08 22.97 12.96
N THR A 924 21.57 23.63 11.90
CA THR A 924 20.93 23.68 10.57
C THR A 924 21.93 24.19 9.52
N ASP A 925 22.29 23.36 8.54
CA ASP A 925 21.90 23.55 7.13
C ASP A 925 22.73 22.67 6.18
N PHE A 926 22.04 21.95 5.28
CA PHE A 926 22.66 21.38 4.09
C PHE A 926 21.66 21.20 2.94
N SER A 927 21.06 22.31 2.49
CA SER A 927 20.26 22.39 1.26
C SER A 927 20.87 23.32 0.21
N ASP A 928 21.97 22.90 -0.42
CA ASP A 928 22.04 22.91 -1.89
C ASP A 928 23.22 22.06 -2.44
N GLY A 929 23.01 21.38 -3.57
CA GLY A 929 23.99 20.43 -4.11
C GLY A 929 23.56 19.74 -5.40
N LEU A 930 23.38 20.52 -6.47
CA LEU A 930 22.89 20.05 -7.77
C LEU A 930 23.65 18.82 -8.31
N TYR A 931 22.89 17.92 -8.95
CA TYR A 931 23.38 16.76 -9.66
C TYR A 931 24.32 17.15 -10.82
N HIS A 932 25.61 16.84 -10.69
CA HIS A 932 26.44 16.58 -11.87
C HIS A 932 26.11 15.19 -12.41
N ILE A 933 25.21 15.13 -13.40
CA ILE A 933 24.91 13.88 -14.13
C ILE A 933 26.13 13.48 -14.96
N ASP A 934 26.68 12.29 -14.69
CA ASP A 934 27.88 11.80 -15.38
C ASP A 934 27.62 11.59 -16.88
N GLN A 935 28.60 11.99 -17.69
CA GLN A 935 28.53 12.12 -19.14
C GLN A 935 28.39 10.77 -19.87
N ARG A 936 28.45 9.65 -19.12
CA ARG A 936 28.27 8.27 -19.60
C ARG A 936 26.83 7.77 -19.54
N SER A 937 25.92 8.43 -18.82
CA SER A 937 24.49 8.06 -18.81
C SER A 937 23.71 8.69 -19.98
N MET A 938 24.09 9.92 -20.36
CA MET A 938 23.50 10.68 -21.48
C MET A 938 23.46 9.91 -22.80
N THR A 939 24.50 9.14 -23.14
CA THR A 939 24.53 8.36 -24.39
C THR A 939 23.48 7.25 -24.41
N GLY A 940 23.25 6.56 -23.29
CA GLY A 940 22.19 5.55 -23.18
C GLY A 940 20.79 6.16 -23.29
N ILE A 941 20.57 7.31 -22.67
CA ILE A 941 19.28 8.03 -22.74
C ILE A 941 19.04 8.58 -24.15
N ILE A 942 20.04 9.22 -24.79
CA ILE A 942 19.92 9.75 -26.14
C ILE A 942 19.68 8.62 -27.16
N VAL A 943 20.37 7.48 -27.05
CA VAL A 943 20.12 6.31 -27.91
C VAL A 943 18.73 5.71 -27.65
N GLY A 944 18.32 5.56 -26.39
CA GLY A 944 16.98 5.07 -26.03
C GLY A 944 15.86 5.96 -26.55
N VAL A 945 15.97 7.28 -26.37
CA VAL A 945 15.03 8.27 -26.89
C VAL A 945 15.06 8.32 -28.42
N SER A 946 16.21 8.18 -29.05
CA SER A 946 16.32 8.12 -30.53
C SER A 946 15.67 6.87 -31.10
N ILE A 947 15.82 5.71 -30.46
CA ILE A 947 15.14 4.46 -30.83
C ILE A 947 13.63 4.59 -30.59
N ALA A 948 13.21 5.14 -29.45
CA ALA A 948 11.80 5.39 -29.16
C ALA A 948 11.16 6.34 -30.18
N LEU A 949 11.82 7.45 -30.53
CA LEU A 949 11.37 8.37 -31.57
C LEU A 949 11.37 7.72 -32.96
N ALA A 950 12.36 6.89 -33.30
CA ALA A 950 12.35 6.12 -34.55
C ALA A 950 11.19 5.12 -34.60
N CYS A 951 10.87 4.45 -33.49
CA CYS A 951 9.69 3.57 -33.37
C CYS A 951 8.38 4.37 -33.46
N ILE A 952 8.28 5.54 -32.83
CA ILE A 952 7.09 6.41 -32.91
C ILE A 952 6.91 6.96 -34.33
N VAL A 953 7.98 7.42 -34.99
CA VAL A 953 7.96 7.91 -36.37
C VAL A 953 7.66 6.79 -37.36
N THR A 954 8.20 5.57 -37.18
CA THR A 954 7.85 4.43 -38.04
C THR A 954 6.41 3.96 -37.81
N CYS A 955 5.91 3.92 -36.57
CA CYS A 955 4.49 3.68 -36.28
C CYS A 955 3.59 4.77 -36.90
N ALA A 956 3.96 6.05 -36.79
CA ALA A 956 3.24 7.15 -37.43
C ALA A 956 3.24 7.01 -38.95
N LEU A 957 4.38 6.67 -39.58
CA LEU A 957 4.46 6.42 -41.02
C LEU A 957 3.66 5.18 -41.45
N ILE A 958 3.55 4.14 -40.61
CA ILE A 958 2.69 2.96 -40.85
C ILE A 958 1.20 3.34 -40.75
N LEU A 959 0.83 4.25 -39.86
CA LEU A 959 -0.54 4.76 -39.74
C LEU A 959 -0.90 5.71 -40.90
N PHE A 960 -0.02 6.65 -41.25
CA PHE A 960 -0.22 7.56 -42.39
C PHE A 960 -0.20 6.83 -43.74
N SER A 961 0.63 5.78 -43.93
CA SER A 961 0.65 4.99 -45.17
C SER A 961 -0.57 4.08 -45.36
N LYS A 962 -1.42 3.92 -44.34
CA LYS A 962 -2.74 3.25 -44.44
C LYS A 962 -3.93 4.21 -44.53
N GLY A 963 -3.70 5.53 -44.61
CA GLY A 963 -4.79 6.50 -44.46
C GLY A 963 -4.67 7.81 -45.27
N ARG A 964 -4.81 7.74 -46.60
CA ARG A 964 -5.66 8.66 -47.43
C ARG A 964 -5.66 8.34 -48.93
N PRO A 965 -6.77 8.60 -49.67
CA PRO A 965 -6.84 8.52 -51.14
C PRO A 965 -6.15 9.71 -51.84
N ARG A 966 -6.09 9.73 -53.19
CA ARG A 966 -5.20 10.65 -53.95
C ARG A 966 -5.75 11.08 -55.33
N LYS A 967 -5.34 12.30 -55.75
CA LYS A 967 -5.52 13.02 -57.06
C LYS A 967 -6.73 13.99 -57.07
N SER A 968 -6.77 15.10 -57.83
CA SER A 968 -5.96 15.64 -58.97
C SER A 968 -5.72 17.17 -58.76
N SER A 969 -4.57 17.81 -59.03
CA SER A 969 -3.92 18.25 -60.30
C SER A 969 -4.78 19.16 -61.20
N THR A 970 -4.29 20.20 -61.90
CA THR A 970 -2.93 20.58 -62.41
C THR A 970 -2.49 21.99 -61.89
N HIS A 971 -1.68 22.92 -62.48
CA HIS A 971 -0.97 23.08 -63.78
C HIS A 971 0.13 24.19 -63.74
N LYS A 972 1.13 24.11 -64.66
CA LYS A 972 2.12 25.15 -65.15
C LYS A 972 3.33 25.47 -64.22
N VAL A 973 4.63 25.28 -64.57
CA VAL A 973 5.50 25.59 -65.77
C VAL A 973 6.13 26.99 -65.66
N LEU A 974 7.45 27.26 -65.64
CA LEU A 974 8.74 26.49 -65.74
C LEU A 974 9.63 26.79 -64.48
N ALA A 975 10.94 26.50 -64.29
CA ALA A 975 12.14 26.03 -65.04
C ALA A 975 12.92 24.97 -64.18
N VAL A 976 13.99 24.23 -64.53
CA VAL A 976 15.06 24.19 -65.58
C VAL A 976 16.40 24.90 -65.21
N GLU A 977 17.53 24.19 -65.48
CA GLU A 977 18.98 24.46 -65.18
C GLU A 977 19.42 24.49 -63.69
N ALA A 978 20.64 24.08 -63.27
CA ALA A 978 21.63 23.15 -63.84
C ALA A 978 22.68 22.69 -62.77
N ALA A 979 23.35 21.56 -63.04
CA ALA A 979 24.69 21.09 -62.62
C ALA A 979 25.30 21.33 -61.19
N GLU A 980 25.72 20.21 -60.58
CA GLU A 980 27.01 19.94 -59.91
C GLU A 980 27.47 20.75 -58.65
N GLY A 981 28.34 20.11 -57.84
CA GLY A 981 29.11 20.71 -56.73
C GLY A 981 30.63 20.52 -56.97
N PRO A 982 31.50 20.32 -55.96
CA PRO A 982 31.29 20.33 -54.50
C PRO A 982 32.41 21.11 -53.72
N HIS A 983 32.48 20.91 -52.39
CA HIS A 983 33.63 21.16 -51.48
C HIS A 983 33.96 22.58 -50.92
N ALA A 984 33.74 22.70 -49.60
CA ALA A 984 34.74 23.02 -48.55
C ALA A 984 35.12 24.48 -48.14
N ALA A 985 35.51 24.57 -46.86
CA ALA A 985 36.41 25.54 -46.20
C ALA A 985 35.93 26.96 -45.77
N LEU A 986 35.64 27.06 -44.44
CA LEU A 986 36.19 28.03 -43.47
C LEU A 986 35.87 29.56 -43.52
N SER A 987 35.87 30.14 -42.31
CA SER A 987 36.07 31.58 -41.94
C SER A 987 34.87 32.54 -41.83
N LEU A 988 34.56 32.85 -40.56
CA LEU A 988 34.13 34.13 -39.94
C LEU A 988 34.86 35.41 -40.44
N PRO A 989 34.53 36.67 -40.01
CA PRO A 989 33.45 37.19 -39.12
C PRO A 989 32.74 38.50 -39.63
N ASN A 990 32.03 39.21 -38.72
CA ASN A 990 31.78 40.68 -38.67
C ASN A 990 30.74 41.31 -39.64
N GLU A 991 30.04 42.44 -39.34
CA GLU A 991 29.72 43.20 -38.10
C GLU A 991 28.55 44.19 -38.38
N ARG A 992 27.94 44.81 -37.34
CA ARG A 992 26.99 45.98 -37.36
C ARG A 992 25.55 45.67 -37.82
N GLN A 993 24.49 46.06 -37.09
CA GLN A 993 23.94 47.39 -36.72
C GLN A 993 23.37 48.15 -37.94
N THR A 994 22.17 48.76 -37.91
CA THR A 994 21.26 49.11 -36.78
C THR A 994 19.80 49.32 -37.26
N GLU A 995 18.81 49.16 -36.35
CA GLU A 995 17.48 49.85 -36.36
C GLU A 995 16.46 49.53 -37.50
N ASN A 996 15.13 49.64 -37.36
CA ASN A 996 14.26 50.09 -36.25
C ASN A 996 12.80 49.52 -36.33
N VAL A 997 12.08 49.49 -35.18
CA VAL A 997 10.61 49.68 -34.98
C VAL A 997 9.55 48.69 -35.57
N GLU A 998 8.80 48.05 -34.64
CA GLU A 998 7.32 47.82 -34.51
C GLU A 998 6.36 47.61 -35.74
N ALA A 999 5.19 46.93 -35.67
CA ALA A 999 4.58 45.93 -34.75
C ALA A 999 3.20 45.43 -35.31
N LEU A 1000 2.57 44.44 -34.64
CA LEU A 1000 1.14 43.99 -34.70
C LEU A 1000 0.65 43.27 -36.02
N VAL A 1001 -0.05 42.11 -36.08
CA VAL A 1001 -1.13 41.42 -35.28
C VAL A 1001 -2.54 41.99 -35.59
N PRO A 1002 -3.67 41.23 -35.83
CA PRO A 1002 -3.89 39.77 -36.07
C PRO A 1002 -5.11 39.31 -36.99
N MET A 1003 -5.41 37.98 -37.01
CA MET A 1003 -6.76 37.30 -36.91
C MET A 1003 -7.72 36.96 -38.12
N ILE A 1004 -8.45 35.81 -37.93
CA ILE A 1004 -9.89 35.47 -38.27
C ILE A 1004 -10.33 34.75 -39.61
N SER A 1005 -10.38 33.39 -39.55
CA SER A 1005 -11.58 32.48 -39.66
C SER A 1005 -12.30 31.97 -40.97
N HIS A 1006 -12.84 30.73 -40.85
CA HIS A 1006 -14.08 30.10 -41.42
C HIS A 1006 -14.24 29.54 -42.88
N HIS A 1007 -14.49 28.20 -42.96
CA HIS A 1007 -15.40 27.44 -43.89
C HIS A 1007 -15.08 27.33 -45.42
N PHE A 1008 -15.61 26.39 -46.25
CA PHE A 1008 -16.35 25.09 -46.09
C PHE A 1008 -16.32 24.20 -47.38
N LEU A 1009 -16.64 22.88 -47.27
CA LEU A 1009 -17.17 21.92 -48.31
C LEU A 1009 -16.28 21.57 -49.55
N ASP A 1010 -16.61 20.62 -50.44
CA ASP A 1010 -16.81 19.14 -50.26
C ASP A 1010 -16.76 18.35 -51.61
N ALA A 1011 -16.79 16.99 -51.56
CA ALA A 1011 -17.10 16.00 -52.64
C ALA A 1011 -16.12 15.89 -53.87
N GLU A 1012 -16.06 14.86 -54.75
CA GLU A 1012 -16.52 13.43 -54.84
C GLU A 1012 -15.77 12.68 -56.00
N VAL A 1013 -15.83 11.33 -56.10
CA VAL A 1013 -15.48 10.44 -57.26
C VAL A 1013 -13.98 10.32 -57.66
N GLY A 1014 -13.41 9.21 -58.19
CA GLY A 1014 -13.90 7.83 -58.37
C GLY A 1014 -13.09 6.96 -59.38
N SER A 1015 -13.34 5.63 -59.38
CA SER A 1015 -13.04 4.56 -60.39
C SER A 1015 -11.65 4.33 -61.06
N ASN A 1016 -11.10 3.13 -60.81
CA ASN A 1016 -10.59 2.10 -61.77
C ASN A 1016 -9.14 2.02 -62.35
N ILE A 1017 -8.57 0.79 -62.23
CA ILE A 1017 -7.80 -0.04 -63.23
C ILE A 1017 -6.31 0.31 -63.59
N VAL A 1018 -5.34 -0.62 -63.86
CA VAL A 1018 -5.04 -2.03 -63.45
C VAL A 1018 -3.63 -2.53 -63.95
N ILE A 1019 -3.07 -3.66 -63.43
CA ILE A 1019 -2.08 -4.64 -64.04
C ILE A 1019 -0.51 -4.44 -64.01
N ASN A 1020 0.19 -5.48 -63.45
CA ASN A 1020 1.52 -6.13 -63.79
C ASN A 1020 2.90 -5.39 -63.84
N SER A 1021 4.10 -6.04 -63.77
CA SER A 1021 4.58 -7.39 -63.30
C SER A 1021 6.14 -7.55 -63.30
N GLY A 1022 6.71 -8.50 -62.52
CA GLY A 1022 8.12 -9.00 -62.57
C GLY A 1022 8.99 -8.60 -61.34
N ALA A 1023 9.79 -9.41 -60.61
CA ALA A 1023 10.60 -10.64 -60.81
C ALA A 1023 12.01 -10.38 -61.40
N SER A 1024 13.16 -10.95 -60.96
CA SER A 1024 13.54 -11.92 -59.88
C SER A 1024 15.05 -11.68 -59.49
N ILE A 1025 15.94 -12.50 -58.86
CA ILE A 1025 16.08 -13.94 -58.50
C ILE A 1025 17.23 -14.18 -57.45
N SER A 1026 17.31 -15.38 -56.82
CA SER A 1026 18.48 -15.99 -56.10
C SER A 1026 18.93 -15.42 -54.72
N GLY A 1027 19.38 -16.20 -53.70
CA GLY A 1027 19.26 -17.66 -53.51
C GLY A 1027 20.36 -18.38 -52.68
N LYS A 1028 20.09 -18.76 -51.40
CA LYS A 1028 20.55 -19.97 -50.63
C LYS A 1028 20.24 -19.80 -49.11
N ASN A 1029 19.40 -20.62 -48.44
CA ASN A 1029 19.62 -21.97 -47.84
C ASN A 1029 20.39 -21.93 -46.48
N LYS A 1030 19.99 -22.62 -45.37
CA LYS A 1030 19.13 -23.81 -45.13
C LYS A 1030 18.25 -23.62 -43.87
N SER A 1031 16.96 -24.00 -43.83
CA SER A 1031 16.34 -25.26 -43.30
C SER A 1031 16.66 -25.60 -41.82
N LYS A 1032 15.74 -26.07 -40.96
CA LYS A 1032 14.53 -26.94 -41.09
C LYS A 1032 13.33 -26.38 -40.28
N ARG A 1033 12.05 -26.47 -40.70
CA ARG A 1033 11.10 -27.61 -40.83
C ARG A 1033 10.54 -28.16 -39.50
N TRP A 1034 9.21 -28.35 -39.33
CA TRP A 1034 7.99 -27.66 -39.85
C TRP A 1034 6.73 -28.28 -39.20
N LEU A 1035 5.76 -27.44 -38.79
CA LEU A 1035 4.30 -27.48 -38.95
C LEU A 1035 3.47 -28.80 -39.07
N LEU A 1036 2.28 -28.72 -38.44
CA LEU A 1036 0.93 -29.21 -38.87
C LEU A 1036 0.61 -30.71 -38.96
N PHE A 1037 -0.65 -31.02 -38.61
CA PHE A 1037 -1.54 -31.73 -39.53
C PHE A 1037 -3.01 -31.27 -39.37
N LYS A 1038 -3.69 -31.06 -40.51
CA LYS A 1038 -5.15 -31.01 -40.67
C LYS A 1038 -5.45 -31.87 -41.91
N ARG A 1039 -6.56 -32.62 -41.95
CA ARG A 1039 -6.83 -33.61 -43.02
C ARG A 1039 -7.95 -33.15 -43.96
N GLU A 1040 -7.95 -33.68 -45.18
CA GLU A 1040 -8.59 -33.08 -46.36
C GLU A 1040 -9.89 -33.77 -46.83
N ILE A 1041 -10.82 -32.92 -47.31
CA ILE A 1041 -11.59 -32.99 -48.58
C ILE A 1041 -12.37 -34.26 -48.94
N LYS A 1042 -13.69 -34.08 -49.19
CA LYS A 1042 -14.41 -34.64 -50.36
C LYS A 1042 -15.71 -33.87 -50.68
N ASN A 1043 -16.01 -33.76 -51.97
CA ASN A 1043 -17.22 -33.25 -52.68
C ASN A 1043 -17.45 -34.19 -53.91
N PRO A 1044 -18.63 -34.32 -54.58
CA PRO A 1044 -19.35 -33.23 -55.31
C PRO A 1044 -20.89 -33.43 -55.49
N SER A 1045 -21.50 -32.81 -56.54
CA SER A 1045 -22.90 -32.92 -57.09
C SER A 1045 -24.05 -32.39 -56.21
N GLU A 1046 -24.92 -31.44 -56.63
CA GLU A 1046 -25.96 -31.39 -57.71
C GLU A 1046 -27.27 -32.13 -57.34
N SER A 1047 -28.50 -31.66 -57.63
CA SER A 1047 -29.02 -30.30 -57.99
C SER A 1047 -30.55 -30.22 -57.74
N ASP A 1048 -31.10 -28.99 -57.71
CA ASP A 1048 -32.54 -28.63 -57.88
C ASP A 1048 -33.63 -29.24 -56.95
N ALA A 1049 -34.91 -28.85 -57.04
CA ALA A 1049 -35.50 -27.50 -56.82
C ALA A 1049 -37.04 -27.60 -56.74
N GLU A 1050 -37.70 -26.93 -55.78
CA GLU A 1050 -39.08 -26.41 -56.01
C GLU A 1050 -39.46 -25.23 -55.09
N ARG A 1051 -40.60 -24.58 -55.39
CA ARG A 1051 -41.04 -23.30 -54.83
C ARG A 1051 -42.52 -23.30 -54.44
N ARG A 1052 -42.89 -22.50 -53.43
CA ARG A 1052 -44.00 -21.51 -53.48
C ARG A 1052 -43.87 -20.59 -52.25
N ALA A 1053 -43.68 -19.27 -52.38
CA ALA A 1053 -44.43 -18.22 -53.05
C ALA A 1053 -45.41 -17.51 -52.09
N SER A 1054 -45.23 -16.20 -51.93
CA SER A 1054 -46.07 -15.28 -51.16
C SER A 1054 -47.04 -14.52 -52.07
N LEU A 1055 -48.10 -13.94 -51.49
CA LEU A 1055 -48.78 -12.66 -51.84
C LEU A 1055 -50.22 -12.59 -51.25
N TYR A 1056 -50.57 -11.48 -50.56
CA TYR A 1056 -51.76 -10.59 -50.73
C TYR A 1056 -53.21 -11.18 -50.83
N GLU A 1057 -54.30 -10.56 -50.35
CA GLU A 1057 -54.57 -9.37 -49.48
C GLU A 1057 -56.10 -9.28 -49.13
N ALA A 1058 -56.46 -8.32 -48.25
CA ALA A 1058 -57.70 -7.50 -48.26
C ALA A 1058 -59.07 -8.03 -47.74
N GLY A 1059 -59.91 -7.09 -47.27
CA GLY A 1059 -61.38 -7.24 -47.17
C GLY A 1059 -62.07 -6.65 -45.91
N LYS A 1060 -62.71 -5.48 -46.00
CA LYS A 1060 -63.54 -4.86 -44.92
C LYS A 1060 -65.05 -5.16 -45.09
N THR A 1061 -65.78 -5.34 -43.97
CA THR A 1061 -67.08 -4.71 -43.57
C THR A 1061 -67.46 -5.24 -42.15
N VAL A 1062 -67.96 -4.52 -41.12
CA VAL A 1062 -69.08 -3.55 -40.96
C VAL A 1062 -70.45 -4.30 -40.97
N LEU A 1063 -71.39 -4.24 -39.99
CA LEU A 1063 -71.94 -3.15 -39.13
C LEU A 1063 -72.73 -3.68 -37.87
N SER A 1064 -72.84 -2.90 -36.77
CA SER A 1064 -73.94 -2.93 -35.71
C SER A 1064 -74.08 -4.15 -34.76
N TYR A 1065 -74.72 -4.12 -33.56
CA TYR A 1065 -75.31 -3.08 -32.67
C TYR A 1065 -75.35 -3.56 -31.16
N GLU A 1066 -76.08 -2.83 -30.28
CA GLU A 1066 -76.57 -3.18 -28.91
C GLU A 1066 -75.62 -3.19 -27.67
N GLU A 1067 -75.43 -1.99 -27.10
CA GLU A 1067 -75.88 -1.48 -25.78
C GLU A 1067 -76.02 -2.29 -24.44
N HIS A 1068 -76.08 -1.50 -23.35
CA HIS A 1068 -76.55 -1.76 -21.96
C HIS A 1068 -75.66 -2.62 -21.02
N LEU A 1069 -75.62 -2.44 -19.68
CA LEU A 1069 -76.03 -1.40 -18.69
C LEU A 1069 -75.25 -1.69 -17.37
N GLY A 1070 -74.87 -0.76 -16.48
CA GLY A 1070 -74.98 0.71 -16.46
C GLY A 1070 -74.50 1.34 -15.13
N SER A 1071 -74.70 2.68 -15.02
CA SER A 1071 -74.71 3.52 -13.79
C SER A 1071 -73.38 3.80 -13.05
N ALA A 1072 -72.79 5.02 -12.99
CA ALA A 1072 -73.28 6.37 -12.61
C ALA A 1072 -73.45 6.57 -11.08
N ALA A 1073 -73.06 7.69 -10.43
CA ALA A 1073 -72.28 8.88 -10.85
C ALA A 1073 -71.86 9.75 -9.61
N LEU A 1074 -71.32 10.96 -9.88
CA LEU A 1074 -71.24 12.18 -9.03
C LEU A 1074 -70.03 12.44 -8.08
N GLN A 1075 -69.52 13.68 -8.21
CA GLN A 1075 -68.87 14.53 -7.19
C GLN A 1075 -69.96 15.40 -6.49
N PRO A 1076 -69.73 16.27 -5.46
CA PRO A 1076 -68.46 16.82 -4.94
C PRO A 1076 -68.36 16.93 -3.40
N SER A 1077 -67.42 17.75 -2.89
CA SER A 1077 -67.33 18.31 -1.52
C SER A 1077 -67.05 17.29 -0.38
N SER A 1078 -66.60 17.66 0.82
CA SER A 1078 -65.79 18.80 1.29
C SER A 1078 -65.24 18.52 2.70
N ARG A 1079 -64.15 19.20 3.07
CA ARG A 1079 -63.63 19.48 4.44
C ARG A 1079 -64.21 18.73 5.67
N GLU A 1080 -63.27 18.06 6.35
CA GLU A 1080 -63.00 18.14 7.82
C GLU A 1080 -63.92 17.44 8.86
N ILE A 1081 -63.25 17.04 9.97
CA ILE A 1081 -63.76 16.78 11.35
C ILE A 1081 -64.33 15.37 11.69
N ILE A 1082 -63.47 14.60 12.41
CA ILE A 1082 -63.72 13.66 13.53
C ILE A 1082 -64.60 12.40 13.33
N TYR A 1083 -63.92 11.25 13.35
CA TYR A 1083 -64.14 10.12 14.29
C TYR A 1083 -62.73 9.62 14.71
N GLY A 1084 -62.47 8.98 15.85
CA GLY A 1084 -63.36 8.47 16.90
C GLY A 1084 -62.95 7.03 17.29
N PRO A 1085 -62.10 6.82 18.32
CA PRO A 1085 -61.45 5.52 18.56
C PRO A 1085 -62.33 4.53 19.35
N TYR A 1086 -62.40 3.27 18.92
CA TYR A 1086 -63.25 2.23 19.53
C TYR A 1086 -62.61 0.83 19.51
N HIS A 1087 -62.61 0.15 20.68
CA HIS A 1087 -62.87 -1.29 20.94
C HIS A 1087 -62.01 -2.37 20.20
N SER A 1088 -61.44 -3.41 20.86
CA SER A 1088 -62.01 -4.52 21.67
C SER A 1088 -62.90 -5.48 20.86
N GLU A 1089 -62.94 -6.81 21.06
CA GLU A 1089 -62.61 -7.69 22.21
C GLU A 1089 -61.74 -8.90 21.75
N SER A 1090 -60.92 -9.58 22.58
CA SER A 1090 -61.20 -10.51 23.71
C SER A 1090 -61.87 -11.84 23.26
N SER A 1091 -61.58 -13.02 23.86
CA SER A 1091 -61.77 -13.32 25.29
C SER A 1091 -61.02 -14.58 25.83
N HIS A 1092 -60.56 -14.49 27.09
CA HIS A 1092 -60.30 -15.54 28.13
C HIS A 1092 -59.35 -16.74 27.80
N THR A 1093 -58.68 -17.39 28.77
CA THR A 1093 -58.68 -17.45 30.27
C THR A 1093 -57.25 -17.26 30.84
N SER A 1094 -56.99 -16.51 31.93
CA SER A 1094 -56.90 -16.94 33.37
C SER A 1094 -55.92 -18.11 33.66
N GLU A 1095 -55.06 -18.17 34.68
CA GLU A 1095 -54.69 -17.28 35.84
C GLU A 1095 -53.13 -17.14 35.91
N GLY A 1096 -52.35 -16.91 37.00
CA GLY A 1096 -52.55 -16.70 38.45
C GLY A 1096 -51.21 -16.80 39.24
N SER A 1097 -51.10 -16.26 40.47
CA SER A 1097 -50.00 -16.42 41.48
C SER A 1097 -48.57 -15.91 41.10
N GLN A 1098 -47.88 -15.05 41.90
CA GLN A 1098 -47.13 -15.23 43.17
C GLN A 1098 -45.73 -15.87 43.00
N GLU A 1099 -44.62 -15.18 43.34
CA GLU A 1099 -43.92 -15.01 44.65
C GLU A 1099 -42.94 -16.14 45.02
N THR A 1100 -41.86 -15.80 45.75
CA THR A 1100 -40.70 -16.68 46.14
C THR A 1100 -39.85 -17.17 44.96
N GLY A 1101 -38.59 -17.60 45.08
CA GLY A 1101 -37.56 -17.61 46.15
C GLY A 1101 -36.20 -17.89 45.44
N ASP A 1102 -35.04 -17.38 45.86
CA ASP A 1102 -34.24 -17.80 47.04
C ASP A 1102 -34.02 -19.34 47.10
N SER A 1103 -32.82 -19.93 47.16
CA SER A 1103 -31.43 -19.45 47.40
C SER A 1103 -30.45 -20.34 46.57
N GLY A 1104 -29.11 -20.30 46.64
CA GLY A 1104 -28.16 -19.61 47.53
C GLY A 1104 -26.74 -19.65 46.93
N HIS A 1105 -25.87 -18.69 47.27
CA HIS A 1105 -24.86 -18.73 48.35
C HIS A 1105 -23.54 -19.46 48.04
N TYR A 1106 -22.45 -18.70 48.12
CA TYR A 1106 -21.09 -19.17 48.34
C TYR A 1106 -20.98 -19.97 49.65
N SER A 1107 -20.15 -21.03 49.68
CA SER A 1107 -18.94 -21.08 50.52
C SER A 1107 -18.16 -22.40 50.39
N ASN A 1108 -16.85 -22.29 50.16
CA ASN A 1108 -15.77 -23.20 50.64
C ASN A 1108 -15.85 -24.69 50.16
N GLU A 1109 -14.86 -25.56 50.36
CA GLU A 1109 -13.56 -25.48 51.07
C GLU A 1109 -12.50 -26.40 50.38
N GLU A 1110 -11.23 -26.24 50.74
CA GLU A 1110 -10.15 -27.25 50.96
C GLU A 1110 -10.16 -28.67 50.29
N SER A 1111 -9.02 -29.33 49.98
CA SER A 1111 -7.57 -29.06 50.19
C SER A 1111 -6.70 -30.09 49.41
N ASN A 1112 -5.36 -30.05 49.61
CA ASN A 1112 -4.38 -31.14 49.42
C ASN A 1112 -4.04 -31.59 47.96
N GLU A 1113 -2.83 -32.11 47.63
CA GLU A 1113 -1.56 -32.20 48.39
C GLU A 1113 -0.31 -32.26 47.47
N GLU A 1114 0.81 -31.82 48.04
CA GLU A 1114 2.25 -32.13 47.88
C GLU A 1114 2.91 -32.86 46.66
N MET A 1115 4.22 -32.53 46.53
CA MET A 1115 5.34 -33.34 45.99
C MET A 1115 5.39 -33.66 44.46
N SER A 1116 6.56 -33.80 43.82
CA SER A 1116 7.95 -33.84 44.32
C SER A 1116 9.01 -33.33 43.33
N ASN A 1117 10.10 -32.77 43.88
CA ASN A 1117 11.45 -32.61 43.28
C ASN A 1117 12.01 -33.97 42.76
N PRO A 1118 12.99 -34.02 41.80
CA PRO A 1118 14.41 -33.63 42.06
C PRO A 1118 15.22 -33.12 40.83
N SER A 1119 16.54 -32.85 40.89
CA SER A 1119 17.40 -32.09 41.85
C SER A 1119 18.85 -32.05 41.31
N THR A 1120 19.72 -31.17 41.87
CA THR A 1120 21.22 -31.32 41.91
C THR A 1120 22.03 -31.32 40.58
N SER A 1121 23.34 -30.99 40.51
CA SER A 1121 24.32 -30.54 41.51
C SER A 1121 25.51 -29.74 40.91
N GLN A 1122 25.87 -28.63 41.56
CA GLN A 1122 27.20 -28.19 42.03
C GLN A 1122 28.49 -28.36 41.16
N SER A 1123 29.23 -27.25 41.01
CA SER A 1123 30.70 -27.09 41.17
C SER A 1123 31.07 -25.61 40.94
N SER A 1124 31.91 -24.89 41.71
CA SER A 1124 32.60 -25.18 42.98
C SER A 1124 32.89 -23.89 43.80
N ARG A 1125 32.91 -24.03 45.13
CA ARG A 1125 33.73 -23.28 46.11
C ARG A 1125 34.94 -24.18 46.48
N PRO A 1126 35.97 -23.82 47.28
CA PRO A 1126 36.05 -22.77 48.32
C PRO A 1126 37.18 -21.74 47.96
N GLU A 1127 37.81 -20.89 48.79
CA GLU A 1127 38.28 -21.01 50.20
C GLU A 1127 38.24 -19.70 51.01
N SER A 1128 38.30 -19.97 52.32
CA SER A 1128 38.59 -19.21 53.54
C SER A 1128 39.59 -18.03 53.43
N PHE A 1129 39.67 -17.10 54.39
CA PHE A 1129 39.46 -17.23 55.85
C PHE A 1129 38.73 -16.03 56.51
N GLY A 1130 38.05 -16.34 57.61
CA GLY A 1130 38.13 -15.57 58.87
C GLY A 1130 38.60 -16.53 59.99
N PRO A 1131 38.45 -16.20 61.28
CA PRO A 1131 37.77 -15.04 61.85
C PRO A 1131 38.67 -14.34 62.92
N ASP A 1132 38.09 -14.07 64.10
CA ASP A 1132 38.65 -13.61 65.38
C ASP A 1132 39.02 -12.12 65.55
N ASP A 1133 38.85 -11.48 66.72
CA ASP A 1133 37.75 -11.47 67.72
C ASP A 1133 37.99 -10.27 68.69
N VAL A 1134 37.21 -10.14 69.77
CA VAL A 1134 37.49 -9.42 71.04
C VAL A 1134 37.30 -7.88 71.09
N THR A 1135 36.20 -7.48 71.76
CA THR A 1135 35.93 -6.21 72.49
C THR A 1135 35.83 -4.87 71.74
N THR A 1136 34.69 -4.21 71.90
CA THR A 1136 34.37 -2.85 71.44
C THR A 1136 34.32 -1.84 72.61
N VAL A 1137 35.28 -0.90 72.67
CA VAL A 1137 35.27 0.23 73.62
C VAL A 1137 35.83 1.52 72.98
N ALA A 1138 34.95 2.46 72.64
CA ALA A 1138 35.20 3.90 72.37
C ALA A 1138 33.83 4.61 72.28
N GLU A 1139 33.42 5.42 73.26
CA GLU A 1139 33.51 6.91 73.25
C GLU A 1139 32.92 7.56 71.98
N LEU A 1140 31.74 8.22 72.01
CA LEU A 1140 31.35 9.47 72.71
C LEU A 1140 32.20 10.66 72.28
N LYS A 1141 31.65 11.82 71.89
CA LYS A 1141 30.63 12.70 72.54
C LYS A 1141 29.86 13.50 71.45
N GLN A 1142 28.71 14.17 71.65
CA GLN A 1142 27.75 14.42 72.76
C GLN A 1142 26.44 14.98 72.09
N SER A 1143 25.26 15.12 72.70
CA SER A 1143 24.80 14.95 74.10
C SER A 1143 23.26 14.87 74.20
N PHE A 1144 22.75 13.98 75.09
CA PHE A 1144 21.61 14.19 76.03
C PHE A 1144 20.19 14.47 75.45
N GLU A 1145 19.19 13.57 75.58
CA GLU A 1145 18.37 13.19 76.78
C GLU A 1145 17.04 14.00 76.85
N VAL A 1146 15.89 13.53 77.37
CA VAL A 1146 15.53 12.31 78.16
C VAL A 1146 14.02 11.94 77.97
N GLU A 1147 13.65 10.65 78.11
CA GLU A 1147 12.30 10.05 78.47
C GLU A 1147 10.97 10.47 77.75
N ASN A 1148 9.85 9.71 77.78
CA ASN A 1148 9.58 8.25 77.79
C ASN A 1148 8.06 7.99 77.46
N GLU A 1149 7.71 6.75 77.13
CA GLU A 1149 6.39 6.05 77.24
C GLU A 1149 5.09 6.40 76.42
N GLU A 1150 4.35 5.31 76.15
CA GLU A 1150 2.88 5.07 76.00
C GLU A 1150 1.93 5.95 75.13
N ARG A 1151 1.38 5.28 74.08
CA ARG A 1151 -0.06 5.09 73.72
C ARG A 1151 -1.08 6.25 73.47
N LEU A 1152 -1.94 5.95 72.47
CA LEU A 1152 -3.38 6.24 72.32
C LEU A 1152 -3.91 7.56 71.67
N SER A 1153 -4.96 7.34 70.85
CA SER A 1153 -6.11 8.23 70.51
C SER A 1153 -5.94 9.53 69.67
N HIS A 1154 -6.62 9.54 68.51
CA HIS A 1154 -7.34 10.71 67.93
C HIS A 1154 -8.52 11.15 68.86
N PRO A 1155 -9.24 12.30 68.68
CA PRO A 1155 -9.39 13.12 67.45
C PRO A 1155 -9.62 14.67 67.62
N LEU A 1156 -9.95 15.35 66.49
CA LEU A 1156 -10.78 16.58 66.31
C LEU A 1156 -10.25 18.03 66.50
N HIS A 1157 -10.57 18.83 65.46
CA HIS A 1157 -10.95 20.27 65.36
C HIS A 1157 -9.99 21.48 65.53
N HIS A 1158 -10.00 22.30 64.47
CA HIS A 1158 -9.95 23.78 64.38
C HIS A 1158 -9.04 24.63 65.29
N SER A 1159 -8.15 25.40 64.64
CA SER A 1159 -8.40 26.85 64.44
C SER A 1159 -7.42 27.49 63.44
N ALA A 1160 -7.86 28.57 62.80
CA ALA A 1160 -7.02 29.65 62.25
C ALA A 1160 -7.34 30.92 63.07
N PRO A 1161 -6.50 31.98 63.09
CA PRO A 1161 -6.64 33.01 62.05
C PRO A 1161 -5.38 33.88 61.76
N ASN A 1162 -5.55 34.83 60.83
CA ASN A 1162 -4.76 36.06 60.57
C ASN A 1162 -3.32 35.89 60.04
N ALA A 1163 -2.88 36.43 58.89
CA ALA A 1163 -3.26 37.57 58.03
C ALA A 1163 -2.78 38.98 58.46
N THR A 1164 -2.37 39.80 57.48
CA THR A 1164 -2.45 41.29 57.31
C THR A 1164 -1.36 41.77 56.33
N ARG A 1165 -1.42 42.84 55.50
CA ARG A 1165 -2.35 43.96 55.07
C ARG A 1165 -1.71 44.54 53.75
N LEU A 1166 -2.24 45.39 52.84
CA LEU A 1166 -3.51 46.06 52.44
C LEU A 1166 -3.24 46.72 51.03
N CYS A 1167 -4.17 47.14 50.17
CA CYS A 1167 -5.63 46.98 50.08
C CYS A 1167 -6.05 46.58 48.63
N CYS A 1168 -6.52 47.36 47.65
CA CYS A 1168 -7.12 48.72 47.47
C CYS A 1168 -7.66 48.78 46.01
N THR A 1169 -8.66 49.55 45.51
CA THR A 1169 -9.97 50.17 45.91
C THR A 1169 -10.53 50.81 44.61
N SER A 1170 -11.84 50.92 44.32
CA SER A 1170 -13.08 50.28 44.81
C SER A 1170 -14.22 50.55 43.78
N GLU A 1171 -15.38 49.89 43.96
CA GLU A 1171 -16.70 50.21 43.36
C GLU A 1171 -16.92 50.06 41.83
N GLY A 1172 -18.14 49.77 41.32
CA GLY A 1172 -19.38 49.37 42.03
C GLY A 1172 -20.66 49.37 41.17
N SER A 1173 -21.76 48.87 41.77
CA SER A 1173 -23.19 48.93 41.35
C SER A 1173 -23.79 47.85 40.41
N HIS A 1174 -25.08 47.55 40.68
CA HIS A 1174 -26.04 46.70 39.96
C HIS A 1174 -27.31 47.53 39.67
N PRO A 1175 -28.20 47.14 38.73
CA PRO A 1175 -29.50 46.60 39.18
C PRO A 1175 -30.17 45.52 38.28
N ALA A 1176 -30.92 44.61 38.92
CA ALA A 1176 -32.36 44.26 38.69
C ALA A 1176 -32.90 43.92 37.24
N LEU A 1177 -33.89 43.05 36.97
CA LEU A 1177 -34.88 42.26 37.75
C LEU A 1177 -35.23 40.89 37.09
N HIS A 1178 -35.85 40.02 37.90
CA HIS A 1178 -36.87 39.00 37.58
C HIS A 1178 -36.64 37.74 36.72
N SER A 1179 -37.28 36.69 37.23
CA SER A 1179 -37.58 35.36 36.71
C SER A 1179 -38.84 35.30 35.83
N SER A 1180 -38.91 34.33 34.91
CA SER A 1180 -40.02 33.35 34.86
C SER A 1180 -39.66 32.13 33.99
N ARG A 1181 -40.48 31.07 34.07
CA ARG A 1181 -40.62 30.08 32.99
C ARG A 1181 -41.50 30.67 31.88
N ASP A 1182 -41.41 30.17 30.64
CA ASP A 1182 -42.39 29.24 30.02
C ASP A 1182 -42.34 29.25 28.48
N VAL A 1183 -42.52 28.05 27.88
CA VAL A 1183 -43.20 27.73 26.60
C VAL A 1183 -42.62 28.21 25.23
N ASP A 1184 -42.55 27.25 24.31
CA ASP A 1184 -42.50 27.25 22.82
C ASP A 1184 -41.75 28.33 22.01
N SER A 1185 -40.66 27.88 21.33
CA SER A 1185 -40.59 27.80 19.85
C SER A 1185 -39.37 27.00 19.37
#